data_AF-S9S0V0-F1
#
_entry.id   AF-S9S0V0-F1
#
_cell.length_a   1.000
_cell.length_b   1.000
_cell.length_c   1.000
_cell.angle_alpha   90.00
_cell.angle_beta   90.00
_cell.angle_gamma   90.00
#
_symmetry.space_group_name_H-M   'P 1'
#
loop_
_entity.id
_entity.type
_entity.pdbx_description
1 polymer ?
#
loop_
_entity_poly.entity_id
_entity_poly.type
_entity_poly.pdbx_seq_one_letter_code
_entity_poly.pdbx_strand_id
1 'polypeptide(L)'
;MPMLGARPSHFNIHFFIRMLFSALVDADFLATEAFMEGRERPEAPELDPLLARLEKTIAGFGEPKTHVNRVRDRVQRAAGDAATLAPGLFSMTVPTGGAKTLASMKFALKHAEHHGMRRVIYVAPYNAIIEQTAREFRKSLGSERAILEHHSNFDPSSLENDFARRQAMNAAQNWDSPVVVTTAVQLFESLFANRTSKCRKLHNIANSVIARLGCDNAEYLLGVGTREETTEAGRKTLVPELSKSAADRHENFATKHRDLIGRTSDPHLSAFLAFLEAWRPESYLERALPHAALGQTILVQLGEGEDAILLHEHPAIRAAAQASEGDEEIQCLITGRWAALARTHPAIKGVRGGQPSGTSIVSFNQDAFCSLGKTQGANSPVSEVAAHNYTSALNAILAERGPSRRNLVIGGTTTVFWAQAPDAPAAEEGDWIMSMAMDPPKDADEASKVRSTLSRLARGKPSEFNGLDPDTKVFVLGLGPNASRLSIRFWYPGQVGEFADNILKFWNDIALDPDVWDGRPSIRAVLAQTVGPNADGARTSENARPGMAEQILNAVLTGQKLPRTLLTSVLERIQKERVVTGKQAAICRAIINQDSRKEDVPVGIDIQSENSAYRLGRLFAVLESAQRGAMPEVGSTLRDKYFAAASTQPARTFPMIERHLAHYLKLIRRNGNEGLAVWLDKQITDIKVGLSPRMPRSFAPEDQGRFSVGYYHQKSTRNSRKEKDTTNNG
;
A
#
# COMPACT_ATOMS: atom_id res chain seq x y z
N MET A 1 -44.03 12.55 -21.67
CA MET A 1 -42.74 11.89 -21.97
C MET A 1 -42.48 11.97 -23.48
N PRO A 2 -41.63 12.88 -23.98
CA PRO A 2 -41.17 12.86 -25.36
C PRO A 2 -39.79 12.18 -25.40
N MET A 3 -39.78 10.85 -25.60
CA MET A 3 -38.59 10.04 -25.84
C MET A 3 -38.81 9.15 -27.07
N LEU A 4 -39.35 9.73 -28.15
CA LEU A 4 -39.54 9.04 -29.43
C LEU A 4 -39.13 9.99 -30.56
N GLY A 5 -37.88 9.88 -31.01
CA GLY A 5 -37.35 10.65 -32.14
C GLY A 5 -36.06 10.11 -32.76
N ALA A 6 -35.22 9.41 -31.99
CA ALA A 6 -34.04 8.71 -32.49
C ALA A 6 -33.76 7.46 -31.64
N ARG A 7 -33.27 6.36 -32.24
CA ARG A 7 -32.77 5.22 -31.46
C ARG A 7 -31.62 5.70 -30.57
N PRO A 8 -31.69 5.56 -29.23
CA PRO A 8 -30.59 5.96 -28.37
C PRO A 8 -29.34 5.16 -28.73
N SER A 9 -28.19 5.84 -28.79
CA SER A 9 -26.90 5.18 -29.04
C SER A 9 -26.63 4.10 -27.97
N HIS A 10 -25.79 3.11 -28.30
CA HIS A 10 -25.31 2.14 -27.31
C HIS A 10 -24.72 2.82 -26.07
N PHE A 11 -24.08 3.97 -26.26
CA PHE A 11 -23.58 4.81 -25.18
C PHE A 11 -24.72 5.32 -24.28
N ASN A 12 -25.80 5.86 -24.84
CA ASN A 12 -26.94 6.38 -24.07
C ASN A 12 -27.61 5.28 -23.24
N ILE A 13 -27.81 4.09 -23.83
CA ILE A 13 -28.38 2.93 -23.13
C ILE A 13 -27.48 2.49 -21.97
N HIS A 14 -26.18 2.33 -22.25
CA HIS A 14 -25.20 1.94 -21.23
C HIS A 14 -25.09 2.96 -20.10
N PHE A 15 -25.11 4.25 -20.41
CA PHE A 15 -25.03 5.32 -19.42
C PHE A 15 -26.32 5.42 -18.59
N PHE A 16 -27.48 5.19 -19.19
CA PHE A 16 -28.75 5.11 -18.47
C PHE A 16 -28.78 3.90 -17.50
N ILE A 17 -28.28 2.74 -17.92
CA ILE A 17 -28.13 1.56 -17.05
C ILE A 17 -27.22 1.89 -15.85
N ARG A 18 -26.09 2.57 -16.09
CA ARG A 18 -25.18 3.01 -15.01
C ARG A 18 -25.84 3.99 -14.05
N MET A 19 -26.66 4.89 -14.58
CA MET A 19 -27.42 5.85 -13.79
C MET A 19 -28.41 5.14 -12.85
N LEU A 20 -29.16 4.15 -13.36
CA LEU A 20 -30.05 3.32 -12.55
C LEU A 20 -29.28 2.50 -11.51
N PHE A 21 -28.17 1.89 -11.92
CA PHE A 21 -27.29 1.13 -11.02
C PHE A 21 -26.72 2.01 -9.90
N SER A 22 -26.28 3.23 -10.22
CA SER A 22 -25.79 4.19 -9.23
C SER A 22 -26.85 4.54 -8.19
N ALA A 23 -28.09 4.80 -8.61
CA ALA A 23 -29.18 5.16 -7.71
C ALA A 23 -29.60 3.97 -6.81
N LEU A 24 -29.72 2.78 -7.40
CA LEU A 24 -30.10 1.57 -6.66
C LEU A 24 -29.05 1.20 -5.60
N VAL A 25 -27.77 1.20 -6.00
CA VAL A 25 -26.68 0.87 -5.07
C VAL A 25 -26.59 1.91 -3.96
N ASP A 26 -26.72 3.21 -4.26
CA ASP A 26 -26.65 4.21 -3.19
C ASP A 26 -27.81 4.10 -2.20
N ALA A 27 -29.03 3.82 -2.68
CA ALA A 27 -30.19 3.59 -1.82
C ALA A 27 -29.99 2.41 -0.85
N ASP A 28 -29.42 1.30 -1.33
CA ASP A 28 -29.11 0.12 -0.51
C ASP A 28 -28.08 0.43 0.60
N PHE A 29 -27.02 1.17 0.26
CA PHE A 29 -26.02 1.62 1.23
C PHE A 29 -26.61 2.59 2.27
N LEU A 30 -27.47 3.53 1.85
CA LEU A 30 -28.10 4.49 2.76
C LEU A 30 -29.12 3.81 3.70
N ALA A 31 -29.87 2.82 3.22
CA ALA A 31 -30.76 2.02 4.06
C ALA A 31 -29.98 1.21 5.12
N THR A 32 -28.85 0.63 4.71
CA THR A 32 -27.93 -0.08 5.62
C THR A 32 -27.33 0.87 6.65
N GLU A 33 -26.90 2.07 6.24
CA GLU A 33 -26.39 3.11 7.14
C GLU A 33 -27.44 3.52 8.18
N ALA A 34 -28.67 3.78 7.75
CA ALA A 34 -29.76 4.16 8.65
C ALA A 34 -30.11 3.07 9.67
N PHE A 35 -30.12 1.80 9.24
CA PHE A 35 -30.32 0.65 10.12
C PHE A 35 -29.21 0.52 11.17
N MET A 36 -27.94 0.68 10.76
CA MET A 36 -26.79 0.52 11.65
C MET A 36 -26.63 1.69 12.64
N GLU A 37 -26.95 2.92 12.24
CA GLU A 37 -26.84 4.10 13.09
C GLU A 37 -28.11 4.39 13.91
N GLY A 38 -29.23 3.71 13.63
CA GLY A 38 -30.52 3.94 14.28
C GLY A 38 -31.12 5.32 14.00
N ARG A 39 -30.69 5.98 12.93
CA ARG A 39 -31.14 7.32 12.50
C ARG A 39 -30.89 7.51 11.01
N GLU A 40 -31.74 8.30 10.37
CA GLU A 40 -31.50 8.71 8.98
C GLU A 40 -30.39 9.75 8.89
N ARG A 41 -29.70 9.76 7.75
CA ARG A 41 -28.66 10.74 7.45
C ARG A 41 -29.31 12.13 7.32
N PRO A 42 -28.77 13.19 7.95
CA PRO A 42 -29.29 14.54 7.76
C PRO A 42 -29.23 14.94 6.29
N GLU A 43 -30.28 15.58 5.78
CA GLU A 43 -30.29 16.11 4.43
C GLU A 43 -29.13 17.09 4.20
N ALA A 44 -28.61 17.10 2.98
CA ALA A 44 -27.59 18.04 2.57
C ALA A 44 -28.11 19.49 2.71
N PRO A 45 -27.27 20.46 3.12
CA PRO A 45 -27.67 21.86 3.16
C PRO A 45 -28.15 22.34 1.78
N GLU A 46 -29.21 23.15 1.75
CA GLU A 46 -29.67 23.82 0.53
C GLU A 46 -28.59 24.76 -0.03
N LEU A 47 -28.66 25.03 -1.34
CA LEU A 47 -27.72 25.93 -2.03
C LEU A 47 -27.97 27.41 -1.71
N ASP A 48 -29.22 27.81 -1.52
CA ASP A 48 -29.63 29.21 -1.35
C ASP A 48 -28.92 29.91 -0.17
N PRO A 49 -28.79 29.28 1.02
CA PRO A 49 -28.00 29.85 2.11
C PRO A 49 -26.51 30.04 1.77
N LEU A 50 -25.96 29.25 0.85
CA LEU A 50 -24.55 29.37 0.43
C LEU A 50 -24.36 30.54 -0.54
N LEU A 51 -25.31 30.76 -1.45
CA LEU A 51 -25.28 31.91 -2.36
C LEU A 51 -25.33 33.22 -1.57
N ALA A 52 -26.29 33.35 -0.63
CA ALA A 52 -26.43 34.55 0.20
C ALA A 52 -25.15 34.85 1.01
N ARG A 53 -24.47 33.81 1.52
CA ARG A 53 -23.20 33.95 2.24
C ARG A 53 -22.05 34.36 1.32
N LEU A 54 -21.99 33.80 0.11
CA LEU A 54 -21.00 34.19 -0.88
C LEU A 54 -21.17 35.66 -1.28
N GLU A 55 -22.40 36.09 -1.53
CA GLU A 55 -22.72 37.48 -1.87
C GLU A 55 -22.36 38.44 -0.73
N LYS A 56 -22.63 38.05 0.52
CA LYS A 56 -22.18 38.81 1.70
C LYS A 56 -20.65 38.91 1.78
N THR A 57 -19.94 37.82 1.51
CA THR A 57 -18.47 37.82 1.47
C THR A 57 -17.95 38.77 0.38
N ILE A 58 -18.55 38.71 -0.81
CA ILE A 58 -18.18 39.59 -1.93
C ILE A 58 -18.46 41.06 -1.61
N ALA A 59 -19.62 41.35 -1.01
CA ALA A 59 -19.98 42.70 -0.56
C ALA A 59 -19.02 43.23 0.53
N GLY A 60 -18.50 42.34 1.39
CA GLY A 60 -17.51 42.66 2.42
C GLY A 60 -16.16 43.16 1.90
N PHE A 61 -15.87 43.02 0.59
CA PHE A 61 -14.66 43.59 -0.02
C PHE A 61 -14.72 45.12 -0.17
N GLY A 62 -15.91 45.73 0.02
CA GLY A 62 -16.13 47.18 -0.07
C GLY A 62 -16.02 47.72 -1.49
N GLU A 63 -16.08 49.04 -1.63
CA GLU A 63 -16.04 49.69 -2.94
C GLU A 63 -14.70 49.45 -3.67
N PRO A 64 -14.72 49.20 -5.00
CA PRO A 64 -13.52 48.91 -5.77
C PRO A 64 -12.63 50.15 -5.98
N LYS A 65 -11.71 50.39 -5.04
CA LYS A 65 -10.80 51.55 -5.05
C LYS A 65 -9.74 51.50 -6.16
N THR A 66 -9.18 50.31 -6.45
CA THR A 66 -8.11 50.14 -7.45
C THR A 66 -8.68 49.74 -8.81
N HIS A 67 -7.91 50.01 -9.88
CA HIS A 67 -8.27 49.55 -11.23
C HIS A 67 -8.51 48.04 -11.29
N VAL A 68 -7.64 47.25 -10.63
CA VAL A 68 -7.78 45.79 -10.54
C VAL A 68 -9.07 45.38 -9.82
N ASN A 69 -9.45 46.06 -8.73
CA ASN A 69 -10.70 45.75 -8.03
C ASN A 69 -11.92 46.12 -8.87
N ARG A 70 -11.87 47.18 -9.70
CA ARG A 70 -12.95 47.51 -10.65
C ARG A 70 -13.11 46.44 -11.73
N VAL A 71 -12.01 45.89 -12.24
CA VAL A 71 -12.04 44.78 -13.20
C VAL A 71 -12.60 43.51 -12.53
N ARG A 72 -12.16 43.18 -11.32
CA ARG A 72 -12.70 42.04 -10.55
C ARG A 72 -14.20 42.17 -10.32
N ASP A 73 -14.66 43.36 -9.94
CA ASP A 73 -16.08 43.62 -9.73
C ASP A 73 -16.89 43.49 -11.03
N ARG A 74 -16.34 43.95 -12.17
CA ARG A 74 -16.94 43.72 -13.49
C ARG A 74 -17.06 42.22 -13.82
N VAL A 75 -16.03 41.43 -13.52
CA VAL A 75 -16.05 39.96 -13.70
C VAL A 75 -17.11 39.32 -12.81
N GLN A 76 -17.22 39.73 -11.54
CA GLN A 76 -18.25 39.23 -10.61
C GLN A 76 -19.67 39.58 -11.05
N ARG A 77 -19.88 40.76 -11.65
CA ARG A 77 -21.18 41.16 -12.21
C ARG A 77 -21.52 40.36 -13.45
N ALA A 78 -20.60 40.30 -14.43
CA ALA A 78 -20.79 39.51 -15.65
C ALA A 78 -21.08 38.03 -15.37
N ALA A 79 -20.36 37.41 -14.44
CA ALA A 79 -20.61 36.04 -14.00
C ALA A 79 -21.98 35.88 -13.31
N GLY A 80 -22.42 36.89 -12.55
CA GLY A 80 -23.74 36.88 -11.92
C GLY A 80 -24.89 37.10 -12.92
N ASP A 81 -24.68 37.89 -13.96
CA ASP A 81 -25.69 38.18 -14.98
C ASP A 81 -25.85 37.01 -15.94
N ALA A 82 -24.75 36.36 -16.33
CA ALA A 82 -24.78 35.17 -17.19
C ALA A 82 -25.45 33.95 -16.54
N ALA A 83 -25.60 33.93 -15.21
CA ALA A 83 -26.17 32.79 -14.48
C ALA A 83 -27.65 32.52 -14.81
N THR A 84 -28.40 33.49 -15.35
CA THR A 84 -29.81 33.30 -15.74
C THR A 84 -29.99 32.74 -17.14
N LEU A 85 -28.90 32.60 -17.92
CA LEU A 85 -28.95 32.00 -19.25
C LEU A 85 -29.37 30.53 -19.19
N ALA A 86 -29.90 30.00 -20.29
CA ALA A 86 -30.34 28.60 -20.38
C ALA A 86 -29.18 27.62 -20.11
N PRO A 87 -29.43 26.45 -19.47
CA PRO A 87 -28.39 25.48 -19.17
C PRO A 87 -27.61 25.04 -20.41
N GLY A 88 -26.28 25.04 -20.31
CA GLY A 88 -25.39 24.77 -21.44
C GLY A 88 -23.91 24.79 -21.06
N LEU A 89 -23.05 24.90 -22.06
CA LEU A 89 -21.62 25.08 -21.88
C LEU A 89 -21.28 26.58 -21.84
N PHE A 90 -20.52 26.97 -20.82
CA PHE A 90 -20.14 28.37 -20.60
C PHE A 90 -18.62 28.50 -20.49
N SER A 91 -18.06 29.48 -21.19
CA SER A 91 -16.64 29.84 -21.10
C SER A 91 -16.45 31.12 -20.32
N MET A 92 -15.50 31.14 -19.38
CA MET A 92 -15.11 32.34 -18.65
C MET A 92 -13.62 32.62 -18.83
N THR A 93 -13.31 33.62 -19.65
CA THR A 93 -11.94 34.05 -19.95
C THR A 93 -11.57 35.25 -19.09
N VAL A 94 -10.77 35.02 -18.06
CA VAL A 94 -10.35 36.04 -17.10
C VAL A 94 -8.87 35.82 -16.79
N PRO A 95 -8.00 36.83 -16.64
CA PRO A 95 -6.59 36.64 -16.29
C PRO A 95 -6.38 36.22 -14.82
N THR A 96 -5.18 35.71 -14.49
CA THR A 96 -4.82 35.35 -13.10
C THR A 96 -4.97 36.53 -12.17
N GLY A 97 -5.50 36.29 -10.97
CA GLY A 97 -5.82 37.36 -10.04
C GLY A 97 -7.08 38.15 -10.40
N GLY A 98 -7.79 37.86 -11.49
CA GLY A 98 -9.07 38.48 -11.87
C GLY A 98 -10.31 37.95 -11.14
N ALA A 99 -10.14 37.30 -9.99
CA ALA A 99 -11.22 36.72 -9.17
C ALA A 99 -12.00 35.55 -9.81
N LYS A 100 -11.36 34.78 -10.72
CA LYS A 100 -11.92 33.56 -11.34
C LYS A 100 -12.57 32.60 -10.36
N THR A 101 -11.93 32.33 -9.23
CA THR A 101 -12.40 31.36 -8.25
C THR A 101 -13.77 31.73 -7.69
N LEU A 102 -13.93 32.95 -7.17
CA LEU A 102 -15.22 33.41 -6.64
C LEU A 102 -16.24 33.69 -7.74
N ALA A 103 -15.81 34.15 -8.92
CA ALA A 103 -16.71 34.42 -10.04
C ALA A 103 -17.33 33.14 -10.61
N SER A 104 -16.53 32.09 -10.81
CA SER A 104 -17.02 30.77 -11.23
C SER A 104 -17.94 30.14 -10.18
N MET A 105 -17.62 30.30 -8.89
CA MET A 105 -18.50 29.83 -7.81
C MET A 105 -19.82 30.63 -7.74
N LYS A 106 -19.77 31.96 -7.90
CA LYS A 106 -20.96 32.82 -7.94
C LYS A 106 -21.87 32.45 -9.11
N PHE A 107 -21.31 32.31 -10.31
CA PHE A 107 -22.03 31.82 -11.48
C PHE A 107 -22.67 30.46 -11.16
N ALA A 108 -21.89 29.52 -10.65
CA ALA A 108 -22.38 28.16 -10.44
C ALA A 108 -23.51 28.07 -9.40
N LEU A 109 -23.39 28.77 -8.27
CA LEU A 109 -24.44 28.81 -7.25
C LEU A 109 -25.71 29.51 -7.74
N LYS A 110 -25.57 30.67 -8.40
CA LYS A 110 -26.73 31.42 -8.92
C LYS A 110 -27.41 30.70 -10.08
N HIS A 111 -26.66 30.03 -10.94
CA HIS A 111 -27.20 29.22 -12.03
C HIS A 111 -27.91 27.98 -11.48
N ALA A 112 -27.35 27.37 -10.43
CA ALA A 112 -27.99 26.25 -9.77
C ALA A 112 -29.32 26.64 -9.10
N GLU A 113 -29.34 27.76 -8.36
CA GLU A 113 -30.56 28.31 -7.75
C GLU A 113 -31.62 28.63 -8.81
N HIS A 114 -31.25 29.37 -9.87
CA HIS A 114 -32.20 29.80 -10.90
C HIS A 114 -32.86 28.65 -11.65
N HIS A 115 -32.12 27.55 -11.89
CA HIS A 115 -32.61 26.40 -12.66
C HIS A 115 -33.00 25.20 -11.80
N GLY A 116 -33.03 25.33 -10.47
CA GLY A 116 -33.36 24.22 -9.56
C GLY A 116 -32.37 23.05 -9.64
N MET A 117 -31.09 23.33 -9.88
CA MET A 117 -30.03 22.34 -9.86
C MET A 117 -29.61 22.03 -8.42
N ARG A 118 -29.18 20.79 -8.18
CA ARG A 118 -28.99 20.30 -6.81
C ARG A 118 -27.62 20.62 -6.22
N ARG A 119 -26.58 20.70 -7.06
CA ARG A 119 -25.18 20.73 -6.60
C ARG A 119 -24.27 21.52 -7.52
N VAL A 120 -23.12 21.92 -6.98
CA VAL A 120 -21.98 22.48 -7.71
C VAL A 120 -20.78 21.55 -7.57
N ILE A 121 -20.21 21.10 -8.70
CA ILE A 121 -19.00 20.30 -8.76
C ILE A 121 -17.88 21.17 -9.34
N TYR A 122 -16.91 21.52 -8.51
CA TYR A 122 -15.76 22.34 -8.87
C TYR A 122 -14.55 21.46 -9.20
N VAL A 123 -14.11 21.49 -10.45
CA VAL A 123 -12.99 20.68 -10.95
C VAL A 123 -11.71 21.52 -10.98
N ALA A 124 -10.67 21.12 -10.24
CA ALA A 124 -9.37 21.79 -10.26
C ALA A 124 -8.27 20.88 -10.83
N PRO A 125 -7.23 21.46 -11.49
CA PRO A 125 -6.23 20.69 -12.22
C PRO A 125 -5.16 20.03 -11.33
N TYR A 126 -4.87 20.58 -10.15
CA TYR A 126 -3.82 20.08 -9.26
C TYR A 126 -4.29 19.90 -7.81
N ASN A 127 -3.80 18.86 -7.13
CA ASN A 127 -4.11 18.60 -5.73
C ASN A 127 -3.76 19.78 -4.80
N ALA A 128 -2.61 20.44 -4.99
CA ALA A 128 -2.21 21.59 -4.18
C ALA A 128 -3.18 22.79 -4.31
N ILE A 129 -3.82 22.94 -5.48
CA ILE A 129 -4.82 23.99 -5.71
C ILE A 129 -6.16 23.62 -5.09
N ILE A 130 -6.48 22.32 -4.98
CA ILE A 130 -7.73 21.84 -4.38
C ILE A 130 -7.79 22.24 -2.91
N GLU A 131 -6.75 21.95 -2.13
CA GLU A 131 -6.70 22.28 -0.70
C GLU A 131 -6.82 23.79 -0.45
N GLN A 132 -6.21 24.61 -1.30
CA GLN A 132 -6.34 26.06 -1.24
C GLN A 132 -7.75 26.52 -1.62
N THR A 133 -8.32 25.94 -2.68
CA THR A 133 -9.65 26.29 -3.19
C THR A 133 -10.75 25.88 -2.22
N ALA A 134 -10.67 24.68 -1.64
CA ALA A 134 -11.58 24.18 -0.64
C ALA A 134 -11.54 25.06 0.63
N ARG A 135 -10.36 25.46 1.10
CA ARG A 135 -10.23 26.43 2.21
C ARG A 135 -10.86 27.77 1.90
N GLU A 136 -10.65 28.30 0.70
CA GLU A 136 -11.26 29.58 0.29
C GLU A 136 -12.79 29.48 0.22
N PHE A 137 -13.33 28.36 -0.27
CA PHE A 137 -14.77 28.11 -0.24
C PHE A 137 -15.32 27.95 1.18
N ARG A 138 -14.63 27.23 2.08
CA ARG A 138 -15.05 27.11 3.48
C ARG A 138 -15.16 28.47 4.15
N LYS A 139 -14.16 29.34 3.89
CA LYS A 139 -14.13 30.72 4.37
C LYS A 139 -15.26 31.57 3.77
N SER A 140 -15.43 31.55 2.45
CA SER A 140 -16.36 32.44 1.73
C SER A 140 -17.83 32.03 1.83
N LEU A 141 -18.11 30.73 1.99
CA LEU A 141 -19.45 30.18 2.16
C LEU A 141 -19.83 30.00 3.64
N GLY A 142 -18.89 30.16 4.57
CA GLY A 142 -19.14 30.07 6.01
C GLY A 142 -19.73 28.74 6.48
N SER A 143 -19.43 27.63 5.79
CA SER A 143 -19.96 26.30 6.10
C SER A 143 -18.92 25.23 5.81
N GLU A 144 -18.42 24.57 6.86
CA GLU A 144 -17.54 23.41 6.68
C GLU A 144 -18.28 22.18 6.17
N ARG A 145 -19.55 21.99 6.58
CA ARG A 145 -20.37 20.82 6.21
C ARG A 145 -20.86 20.84 4.78
N ALA A 146 -20.90 22.00 4.13
CA ALA A 146 -21.41 22.15 2.77
C ALA A 146 -20.38 21.78 1.69
N ILE A 147 -19.09 21.66 2.03
CA ILE A 147 -18.00 21.52 1.07
C ILE A 147 -17.32 20.17 1.26
N LEU A 148 -17.47 19.31 0.26
CA LEU A 148 -16.71 18.08 0.15
C LEU A 148 -15.44 18.33 -0.65
N GLU A 149 -14.31 17.98 -0.07
CA GLU A 149 -13.02 17.92 -0.73
C GLU A 149 -12.68 16.47 -1.06
N HIS A 150 -12.62 16.10 -2.35
CA HIS A 150 -12.40 14.71 -2.75
C HIS A 150 -11.35 14.62 -3.87
N HIS A 151 -10.12 14.30 -3.48
CA HIS A 151 -8.99 13.99 -4.37
C HIS A 151 -8.09 12.92 -3.74
N SER A 152 -7.09 12.42 -4.50
CA SER A 152 -6.25 11.29 -4.10
C SER A 152 -5.39 11.50 -2.84
N ASN A 153 -5.20 12.76 -2.43
CA ASN A 153 -4.35 13.13 -1.29
C ASN A 153 -5.17 13.58 -0.08
N PHE A 154 -6.51 13.60 -0.18
CA PHE A 154 -7.35 13.96 0.96
C PHE A 154 -7.33 12.82 1.97
N ASP A 155 -6.79 13.09 3.16
CA ASP A 155 -6.78 12.16 4.28
C ASP A 155 -7.91 12.51 5.26
N PRO A 156 -9.00 11.71 5.32
CA PRO A 156 -10.08 11.96 6.27
C PRO A 156 -9.65 11.89 7.74
N SER A 157 -8.49 11.29 8.04
CA SER A 157 -7.94 11.22 9.39
C SER A 157 -7.32 12.54 9.88
N SER A 158 -7.12 13.51 8.97
CA SER A 158 -6.72 14.88 9.32
C SER A 158 -7.82 15.71 9.99
N LEU A 159 -9.06 15.23 10.00
CA LEU A 159 -10.19 15.87 10.66
C LEU A 159 -10.22 15.49 12.15
N GLU A 160 -10.10 16.49 13.03
CA GLU A 160 -10.04 16.29 14.49
C GLU A 160 -11.33 15.70 15.09
N ASN A 161 -12.45 15.80 14.38
CA ASN A 161 -13.77 15.39 14.85
C ASN A 161 -14.21 14.08 14.17
N ASP A 162 -14.37 13.00 14.94
CA ASP A 162 -14.81 11.68 14.47
C ASP A 162 -16.14 11.71 13.72
N PHE A 163 -17.08 12.58 14.12
CA PHE A 163 -18.34 12.77 13.42
C PHE A 163 -18.12 13.44 12.04
N ALA A 164 -17.30 14.49 11.99
CA ALA A 164 -16.96 15.18 10.74
C ALA A 164 -16.17 14.28 9.78
N ARG A 165 -15.28 13.43 10.32
CA ARG A 165 -14.52 12.43 9.58
C ARG A 165 -15.44 11.38 8.95
N ARG A 166 -16.37 10.80 9.71
CA ARG A 166 -17.36 9.85 9.17
C ARG A 166 -18.24 10.51 8.12
N GLN A 167 -18.69 11.74 8.36
CA GLN A 167 -19.49 12.51 7.41
C GLN A 167 -18.73 12.78 6.09
N ALA A 168 -17.46 13.18 6.16
CA ALA A 168 -16.63 13.42 4.99
C ALA A 168 -16.35 12.13 4.20
N MET A 169 -16.13 11.01 4.90
CA MET A 169 -15.98 9.69 4.26
C MET A 169 -17.26 9.25 3.56
N ASN A 170 -18.43 9.43 4.18
CA ASN A 170 -19.72 9.05 3.60
C ASN A 170 -20.08 9.97 2.42
N ALA A 171 -19.85 11.29 2.53
CA ALA A 171 -20.03 12.24 1.43
C ALA A 171 -19.08 11.98 0.26
N ALA A 172 -17.85 11.53 0.52
CA ALA A 172 -16.92 11.13 -0.54
C ALA A 172 -17.43 9.93 -1.36
N GLN A 173 -18.20 9.02 -0.76
CA GLN A 173 -18.70 7.81 -1.41
C GLN A 173 -19.82 8.08 -2.43
N ASN A 174 -20.69 9.05 -2.16
CA ASN A 174 -21.84 9.34 -3.01
C ASN A 174 -21.91 10.77 -3.55
N TRP A 175 -20.96 11.64 -3.20
CA TRP A 175 -20.97 13.07 -3.59
C TRP A 175 -22.23 13.80 -3.12
N ASP A 176 -22.69 13.45 -1.93
CA ASP A 176 -23.89 14.04 -1.32
C ASP A 176 -23.61 15.36 -0.56
N SER A 177 -22.66 16.17 -1.04
CA SER A 177 -22.47 17.55 -0.55
C SER A 177 -22.93 18.57 -1.60
N PRO A 178 -23.47 19.72 -1.18
CA PRO A 178 -23.95 20.74 -2.11
C PRO A 178 -22.82 21.33 -2.98
N VAL A 179 -21.60 21.42 -2.42
CA VAL A 179 -20.39 21.79 -3.16
C VAL A 179 -19.37 20.66 -3.08
N VAL A 180 -18.91 20.17 -4.23
CA VAL A 180 -17.88 19.13 -4.34
C VAL A 180 -16.66 19.71 -5.04
N VAL A 181 -15.50 19.75 -4.38
CA VAL A 181 -14.22 20.17 -4.95
C VAL A 181 -13.38 18.94 -5.26
N THR A 182 -13.03 18.75 -6.53
CA THR A 182 -12.42 17.50 -6.99
C THR A 182 -11.46 17.70 -8.18
N THR A 183 -10.84 16.62 -8.65
CA THR A 183 -9.97 16.60 -9.84
C THR A 183 -10.75 16.13 -11.06
N ALA A 184 -10.24 16.47 -12.27
CA ALA A 184 -10.81 15.93 -13.50
C ALA A 184 -10.77 14.38 -13.52
N VAL A 185 -9.69 13.80 -12.99
CA VAL A 185 -9.54 12.34 -12.83
C VAL A 185 -10.68 11.76 -11.99
N GLN A 186 -10.93 12.33 -10.80
CA GLN A 186 -12.01 11.86 -9.92
C GLN A 186 -13.40 12.04 -10.55
N LEU A 187 -13.63 13.12 -11.28
CA LEU A 187 -14.88 13.31 -12.02
C LEU A 187 -15.08 12.21 -13.07
N PHE A 188 -14.09 11.99 -13.96
CA PHE A 188 -14.21 10.98 -15.01
C PHE A 188 -14.27 9.56 -14.47
N GLU A 189 -13.54 9.26 -13.38
CA GLU A 189 -13.68 7.98 -12.68
C GLU A 189 -15.11 7.77 -12.16
N SER A 190 -15.78 8.83 -11.69
CA SER A 190 -17.16 8.75 -11.18
C SER A 190 -18.18 8.47 -12.30
N LEU A 191 -17.87 8.87 -13.54
CA LEU A 191 -18.72 8.63 -14.72
C LEU A 191 -18.50 7.25 -15.34
N PHE A 192 -17.25 6.76 -15.36
CA PHE A 192 -16.85 5.63 -16.20
C PHE A 192 -16.27 4.41 -15.45
N ALA A 193 -16.08 4.47 -14.13
CA ALA A 193 -15.55 3.32 -13.37
C ALA A 193 -16.46 2.09 -13.43
N ASN A 194 -15.88 0.92 -13.15
CA ASN A 194 -16.58 -0.38 -13.09
C ASN A 194 -16.71 -0.93 -11.66
N ARG A 195 -16.46 -0.10 -10.63
CA ARG A 195 -16.59 -0.47 -9.20
C ARG A 195 -17.80 0.21 -8.58
N THR A 196 -18.60 -0.56 -7.84
CA THR A 196 -19.80 -0.09 -7.10
C THR A 196 -19.53 1.20 -6.33
N SER A 197 -18.47 1.23 -5.51
CA SER A 197 -18.10 2.39 -4.67
C SER A 197 -17.79 3.67 -5.45
N LYS A 198 -17.30 3.58 -6.69
CA LYS A 198 -17.05 4.76 -7.54
C LYS A 198 -18.30 5.17 -8.32
N CYS A 199 -19.10 4.19 -8.74
CA CYS A 199 -20.34 4.43 -9.49
C CYS A 199 -21.43 5.09 -8.65
N ARG A 200 -21.44 4.92 -7.31
CA ARG A 200 -22.40 5.53 -6.39
C ARG A 200 -22.57 7.04 -6.55
N LYS A 201 -21.55 7.75 -7.05
CA LYS A 201 -21.58 9.21 -7.24
C LYS A 201 -22.38 9.66 -8.46
N LEU A 202 -22.54 8.81 -9.47
CA LEU A 202 -23.04 9.19 -10.79
C LEU A 202 -24.43 9.84 -10.70
N HIS A 203 -25.33 9.27 -9.91
CA HIS A 203 -26.67 9.82 -9.76
C HIS A 203 -26.72 11.20 -9.06
N ASN A 204 -25.71 11.52 -8.26
CA ASN A 204 -25.56 12.83 -7.62
C ASN A 204 -24.85 13.86 -8.52
N ILE A 205 -24.22 13.44 -9.62
CA ILE A 205 -23.71 14.34 -10.67
C ILE A 205 -24.87 14.87 -11.52
N ALA A 206 -25.92 14.08 -11.73
CA ALA A 206 -27.09 14.51 -12.49
C ALA A 206 -27.73 15.78 -11.89
N ASN A 207 -28.13 16.71 -12.75
CA ASN A 207 -28.69 18.01 -12.36
C ASN A 207 -27.73 18.82 -11.44
N SER A 208 -26.44 18.87 -11.80
CA SER A 208 -25.41 19.67 -11.12
C SER A 208 -24.70 20.62 -12.07
N VAL A 209 -24.20 21.73 -11.56
CA VAL A 209 -23.30 22.63 -12.31
C VAL A 209 -21.87 22.12 -12.18
N ILE A 210 -21.22 21.76 -13.29
CA ILE A 210 -19.79 21.39 -13.32
C ILE A 210 -18.97 22.62 -13.72
N ALA A 211 -18.19 23.16 -12.79
CA ALA A 211 -17.29 24.27 -13.05
C ALA A 211 -15.88 23.77 -13.38
N ARG A 212 -15.24 24.40 -14.38
CA ARG A 212 -13.81 24.26 -14.76
C ARG A 212 -13.37 22.91 -15.37
N LEU A 213 -14.18 22.30 -16.23
CA LEU A 213 -13.83 21.08 -16.99
C LEU A 213 -13.13 21.41 -18.33
N GLY A 214 -12.02 20.71 -18.68
CA GLY A 214 -11.37 20.75 -20.02
C GLY A 214 -10.16 21.69 -20.19
N CYS A 215 -9.02 21.42 -19.55
CA CYS A 215 -7.96 22.43 -19.39
C CYS A 215 -6.52 21.91 -19.60
N ASP A 216 -5.78 22.43 -20.60
CA ASP A 216 -4.31 22.25 -20.80
C ASP A 216 -3.51 23.49 -20.35
N ASN A 217 -2.20 23.39 -20.05
CA ASN A 217 -1.42 24.46 -19.39
C ASN A 217 -0.27 25.04 -20.25
N ALA A 218 0.41 26.08 -19.75
CA ALA A 218 1.54 26.73 -20.44
C ALA A 218 2.76 25.82 -20.69
N GLU A 219 3.00 24.82 -19.84
CA GLU A 219 4.10 23.87 -20.00
C GLU A 219 3.90 22.97 -21.22
N TYR A 220 2.65 22.53 -21.46
CA TYR A 220 2.30 21.69 -22.60
C TYR A 220 2.11 22.52 -23.87
N LEU A 221 1.37 23.62 -23.80
CA LEU A 221 1.02 24.39 -25.00
C LEU A 221 2.19 25.26 -25.50
N LEU A 222 2.95 25.89 -24.60
CA LEU A 222 3.94 26.91 -24.96
C LEU A 222 5.38 26.54 -24.62
N GLY A 223 5.58 25.44 -23.88
CA GLY A 223 6.91 24.95 -23.51
C GLY A 223 7.58 25.73 -22.40
N VAL A 224 6.81 26.47 -21.59
CA VAL A 224 7.32 27.36 -20.55
C VAL A 224 6.89 26.87 -19.18
N GLY A 225 7.90 26.52 -18.37
CA GLY A 225 7.76 26.13 -16.97
C GLY A 225 7.46 27.31 -16.05
N THR A 226 7.22 27.02 -14.78
CA THR A 226 6.93 28.04 -13.77
C THR A 226 7.87 27.93 -12.59
N ARG A 227 8.47 29.06 -12.20
CA ARG A 227 9.24 29.18 -10.96
C ARG A 227 8.63 30.26 -10.07
N GLU A 228 8.65 30.05 -8.75
CA GLU A 228 8.25 31.08 -7.78
C GLU A 228 9.43 31.98 -7.42
N GLU A 229 9.24 33.28 -7.51
CA GLU A 229 10.15 34.28 -6.94
C GLU A 229 9.43 35.12 -5.87
N THR A 230 10.16 35.45 -4.81
CA THR A 230 9.65 36.31 -3.74
C THR A 230 10.11 37.73 -4.02
N THR A 231 9.16 38.64 -4.22
CA THR A 231 9.50 40.07 -4.38
C THR A 231 10.05 40.64 -3.07
N GLU A 232 10.77 41.77 -3.13
CA GLU A 232 11.29 42.48 -1.95
C GLU A 232 10.22 42.80 -0.90
N ALA A 233 8.94 42.88 -1.32
CA ALA A 233 7.79 43.09 -0.44
C ALA A 233 7.20 41.78 0.14
N GLY A 234 7.89 40.65 0.03
CA GLY A 234 7.47 39.34 0.56
C GLY A 234 6.35 38.66 -0.21
N ARG A 235 5.98 39.15 -1.40
CA ARG A 235 4.89 38.60 -2.21
C ARG A 235 5.44 37.63 -3.24
N LYS A 236 4.95 36.38 -3.24
CA LYS A 236 5.29 35.36 -4.23
C LYS A 236 4.68 35.67 -5.60
N THR A 237 5.49 35.62 -6.65
CA THR A 237 5.08 35.80 -8.05
C THR A 237 5.62 34.67 -8.91
N LEU A 238 4.84 34.23 -9.89
CA LEU A 238 5.29 33.27 -10.89
C LEU A 238 6.15 33.99 -11.93
N VAL A 239 7.28 33.37 -12.27
CA VAL A 239 8.16 33.80 -13.35
C VAL A 239 8.34 32.64 -14.34
N PRO A 240 8.47 32.95 -15.64
CA PRO A 240 8.67 31.94 -16.67
C PRO A 240 10.01 31.24 -16.47
N GLU A 241 10.00 29.90 -16.54
CA GLU A 241 11.21 29.08 -16.47
C GLU A 241 11.36 28.29 -17.77
N LEU A 242 12.42 28.62 -18.52
CA LEU A 242 12.81 27.83 -19.69
C LEU A 242 13.58 26.60 -19.19
N SER A 243 12.92 25.45 -19.25
CA SER A 243 13.52 24.17 -18.89
C SER A 243 13.45 23.19 -20.06
N LYS A 244 14.45 22.31 -20.14
CA LYS A 244 14.46 21.24 -21.14
C LYS A 244 13.19 20.38 -21.07
N SER A 245 12.70 20.07 -19.86
CA SER A 245 11.47 19.29 -19.69
C SER A 245 10.22 20.00 -20.23
N ALA A 246 10.12 21.32 -20.13
CA ALA A 246 8.98 22.06 -20.66
C ALA A 246 9.05 22.15 -22.19
N ALA A 247 10.25 22.40 -22.74
CA ALA A 247 10.49 22.36 -24.17
C ALA A 247 10.16 20.97 -24.77
N ASP A 248 10.58 19.88 -24.13
CA ASP A 248 10.27 18.51 -24.56
C ASP A 248 8.75 18.24 -24.56
N ARG A 249 7.99 18.78 -23.60
CA ARG A 249 6.52 18.64 -23.56
C ARG A 249 5.85 19.39 -24.69
N HIS A 250 6.31 20.60 -24.99
CA HIS A 250 5.82 21.37 -26.14
C HIS A 250 6.14 20.71 -27.46
N GLU A 251 7.34 20.15 -27.62
CA GLU A 251 7.71 19.44 -28.85
C GLU A 251 6.84 18.19 -29.06
N ASN A 252 6.55 17.44 -27.98
CA ASN A 252 5.61 16.32 -28.03
C ASN A 252 4.19 16.78 -28.37
N PHE A 253 3.75 17.89 -27.78
CA PHE A 253 2.46 18.51 -28.10
C PHE A 253 2.38 18.90 -29.58
N ALA A 254 3.39 19.60 -30.10
CA ALA A 254 3.45 20.07 -31.47
C ALA A 254 3.52 18.89 -32.46
N THR A 255 4.35 17.89 -32.18
CA THR A 255 4.48 16.68 -33.00
C THR A 255 3.16 15.93 -33.08
N LYS A 256 2.50 15.69 -31.95
CA LYS A 256 1.22 14.99 -31.94
C LYS A 256 0.14 15.74 -32.75
N HIS A 257 0.10 17.07 -32.66
CA HIS A 257 -0.87 17.85 -33.44
C HIS A 257 -0.50 17.93 -34.93
N ARG A 258 0.79 17.96 -35.28
CA ARG A 258 1.25 17.83 -36.67
C ARG A 258 0.84 16.50 -37.27
N ASP A 259 1.04 15.41 -36.54
CA ASP A 259 0.68 14.06 -36.99
C ASP A 259 -0.83 13.90 -37.12
N LEU A 260 -1.59 14.39 -36.14
CA LEU A 260 -3.05 14.32 -36.12
C LEU A 260 -3.71 15.13 -37.26
N ILE A 261 -3.22 16.34 -37.52
CA ILE A 261 -3.78 17.23 -38.54
C ILE A 261 -3.28 16.85 -39.94
N GLY A 262 -2.02 16.43 -40.05
CA GLY A 262 -1.37 16.12 -41.31
C GLY A 262 -1.38 17.29 -42.29
N ARG A 263 -1.46 16.97 -43.60
CA ARG A 263 -1.70 17.98 -44.62
C ARG A 263 -3.18 18.33 -44.64
N THR A 264 -3.50 19.60 -44.42
CA THR A 264 -4.86 20.12 -44.42
C THR A 264 -4.98 21.31 -45.37
N SER A 265 -6.15 21.44 -46.01
CA SER A 265 -6.54 22.66 -46.74
C SER A 265 -7.43 23.58 -45.89
N ASP A 266 -7.69 23.18 -44.64
CA ASP A 266 -8.48 23.97 -43.70
C ASP A 266 -7.67 25.19 -43.22
N PRO A 267 -8.17 26.43 -43.40
CA PRO A 267 -7.44 27.64 -43.03
C PRO A 267 -7.12 27.74 -41.53
N HIS A 268 -8.03 27.27 -40.66
CA HIS A 268 -7.86 27.33 -39.22
C HIS A 268 -6.77 26.36 -38.75
N LEU A 269 -6.79 25.13 -39.25
CA LEU A 269 -5.77 24.13 -38.92
C LEU A 269 -4.42 24.45 -39.55
N SER A 270 -4.41 25.04 -40.76
CA SER A 270 -3.17 25.51 -41.40
C SER A 270 -2.50 26.62 -40.58
N ALA A 271 -3.28 27.58 -40.07
CA ALA A 271 -2.78 28.63 -39.19
C ALA A 271 -2.24 28.08 -37.87
N PHE A 272 -2.90 27.07 -37.30
CA PHE A 272 -2.43 26.41 -36.09
C PHE A 272 -1.12 25.66 -36.32
N LEU A 273 -0.98 24.93 -37.42
CA LEU A 273 0.27 24.27 -37.79
C LEU A 273 1.41 25.28 -37.99
N ALA A 274 1.15 26.38 -38.69
CA ALA A 274 2.14 27.45 -38.87
C ALA A 274 2.56 28.08 -37.52
N PHE A 275 1.65 28.20 -36.56
CA PHE A 275 2.00 28.61 -35.20
C PHE A 275 2.94 27.60 -34.53
N LEU A 276 2.65 26.30 -34.61
CA LEU A 276 3.50 25.25 -34.02
C LEU A 276 4.89 25.17 -34.65
N GLU A 277 5.02 25.52 -35.93
CA GLU A 277 6.32 25.57 -36.63
C GLU A 277 7.14 26.81 -36.27
N ALA A 278 6.48 27.95 -36.05
CA ALA A 278 7.14 29.22 -35.78
C ALA A 278 7.40 29.47 -34.28
N TRP A 279 6.62 28.85 -33.39
CA TRP A 279 6.70 29.10 -31.95
C TRP A 279 7.97 28.49 -31.34
N ARG A 280 8.61 29.24 -30.42
CA ARG A 280 9.69 28.77 -29.57
C ARG A 280 9.42 29.18 -28.13
N PRO A 281 9.77 28.37 -27.11
CA PRO A 281 9.58 28.75 -25.71
C PRO A 281 10.17 30.12 -25.36
N GLU A 282 11.32 30.48 -25.96
CA GLU A 282 11.98 31.78 -25.82
C GLU A 282 11.08 32.94 -26.28
N SER A 283 10.22 32.71 -27.27
CA SER A 283 9.28 33.72 -27.77
C SER A 283 8.27 34.16 -26.72
N TYR A 284 8.06 33.37 -25.66
CA TYR A 284 7.26 33.80 -24.50
C TYR A 284 7.89 35.00 -23.78
N LEU A 285 9.22 34.98 -23.63
CA LEU A 285 9.99 36.07 -23.03
C LEU A 285 10.12 37.25 -24.00
N GLU A 286 10.45 36.98 -25.26
CA GLU A 286 10.63 38.01 -26.30
C GLU A 286 9.37 38.83 -26.53
N ARG A 287 8.20 38.18 -26.49
CA ARG A 287 6.89 38.81 -26.66
C ARG A 287 6.31 39.37 -25.36
N ALA A 288 7.06 39.30 -24.26
CA ALA A 288 6.66 39.76 -22.93
C ALA A 288 5.26 39.26 -22.52
N LEU A 289 4.99 37.95 -22.75
CA LEU A 289 3.68 37.39 -22.45
C LEU A 289 3.41 37.42 -20.93
N PRO A 290 2.14 37.64 -20.51
CA PRO A 290 1.84 37.87 -19.10
C PRO A 290 2.28 36.68 -18.22
N HIS A 291 3.08 36.92 -17.19
CA HIS A 291 3.44 35.90 -16.21
C HIS A 291 2.21 35.23 -15.56
N ALA A 292 1.10 35.95 -15.53
CA ALA A 292 -0.20 35.42 -15.14
C ALA A 292 -0.57 34.14 -15.90
N ALA A 293 -0.26 34.01 -17.19
CA ALA A 293 -0.68 32.88 -18.02
C ALA A 293 0.04 31.55 -17.66
N LEU A 294 1.20 31.61 -16.99
CA LEU A 294 2.00 30.45 -16.58
C LEU A 294 1.23 29.48 -15.67
N GLY A 295 0.41 30.02 -14.77
CA GLY A 295 -0.44 29.23 -13.87
C GLY A 295 -1.85 28.98 -14.42
N GLN A 296 -2.08 29.22 -15.71
CA GLN A 296 -3.41 29.17 -16.31
C GLN A 296 -3.60 28.04 -17.29
N THR A 297 -4.87 27.70 -17.43
CA THR A 297 -5.34 26.94 -18.56
C THR A 297 -5.30 27.81 -19.80
N ILE A 298 -4.82 27.25 -20.91
CA ILE A 298 -4.79 27.92 -22.20
C ILE A 298 -5.70 27.15 -23.17
N LEU A 299 -6.61 27.89 -23.82
CA LEU A 299 -7.42 27.41 -24.92
C LEU A 299 -6.90 28.04 -26.22
N VAL A 300 -6.83 27.24 -27.27
CA VAL A 300 -6.49 27.73 -28.61
C VAL A 300 -7.78 28.03 -29.36
N GLN A 301 -7.97 29.29 -29.71
CA GLN A 301 -9.03 29.75 -30.61
C GLN A 301 -8.42 30.01 -31.98
N LEU A 302 -9.09 29.55 -33.02
CA LEU A 302 -8.72 29.73 -34.41
C LEU A 302 -9.71 30.71 -35.05
N GLY A 303 -9.21 31.73 -35.73
CA GLY A 303 -10.03 32.79 -36.33
C GLY A 303 -10.45 33.90 -35.35
N GLU A 304 -11.12 34.92 -35.90
CA GLU A 304 -11.62 36.10 -35.19
C GLU A 304 -13.12 36.30 -35.48
N GLY A 305 -13.84 36.96 -34.57
CA GLY A 305 -15.26 37.30 -34.78
C GLY A 305 -16.20 36.09 -34.74
N GLU A 306 -17.20 36.07 -35.63
CA GLU A 306 -18.22 35.01 -35.70
C GLU A 306 -17.69 33.67 -36.23
N ASP A 307 -16.53 33.68 -36.90
CA ASP A 307 -15.87 32.48 -37.44
C ASP A 307 -14.89 31.83 -36.46
N ALA A 308 -14.78 32.38 -35.23
CA ALA A 308 -13.91 31.87 -34.20
C ALA A 308 -14.34 30.48 -33.71
N ILE A 309 -13.44 29.50 -33.79
CA ILE A 309 -13.67 28.14 -33.30
C ILE A 309 -12.56 27.71 -32.35
N LEU A 310 -12.91 27.02 -31.27
CA LEU A 310 -11.91 26.43 -30.39
C LEU A 310 -11.31 25.19 -31.07
N LEU A 311 -9.99 25.03 -31.00
CA LEU A 311 -9.27 23.93 -31.66
C LEU A 311 -9.86 22.55 -31.34
N HIS A 312 -10.28 22.33 -30.09
CA HIS A 312 -10.88 21.06 -29.65
C HIS A 312 -12.33 20.84 -30.13
N GLU A 313 -13.00 21.89 -30.59
CA GLU A 313 -14.33 21.83 -31.18
C GLU A 313 -14.27 21.64 -32.70
N HIS A 314 -13.09 21.82 -33.31
CA HIS A 314 -12.90 21.70 -34.74
C HIS A 314 -13.29 20.29 -35.25
N PRO A 315 -14.17 20.17 -36.26
CA PRO A 315 -14.71 18.87 -36.70
C PRO A 315 -13.64 17.84 -37.08
N ALA A 316 -12.59 18.26 -37.79
CA ALA A 316 -11.49 17.37 -38.19
C ALA A 316 -10.65 16.88 -36.98
N ILE A 317 -10.44 17.73 -35.97
CA ILE A 317 -9.74 17.35 -34.74
C ILE A 317 -10.58 16.36 -33.94
N ARG A 318 -11.90 16.58 -33.84
CA ARG A 318 -12.82 15.65 -33.18
C ARG A 318 -12.88 14.30 -33.89
N ALA A 319 -12.90 14.30 -35.22
CA ALA A 319 -12.91 13.06 -36.02
C ALA A 319 -11.59 12.30 -35.88
N ALA A 320 -10.45 12.98 -35.93
CA ALA A 320 -9.13 12.36 -35.77
C ALA A 320 -8.90 11.83 -34.34
N ALA A 321 -9.38 12.53 -33.30
CA ALA A 321 -9.33 12.04 -31.93
C ALA A 321 -10.23 10.80 -31.69
N GLN A 322 -11.24 10.59 -32.54
CA GLN A 322 -12.13 9.41 -32.50
C GLN A 322 -11.60 8.24 -33.33
N ALA A 323 -10.76 8.50 -34.34
CA ALA A 323 -10.01 7.50 -35.06
C ALA A 323 -8.78 7.11 -34.23
N SER A 324 -8.90 6.07 -33.41
CA SER A 324 -7.75 5.51 -32.68
C SER A 324 -6.62 5.23 -33.67
N GLU A 325 -5.43 5.80 -33.43
CA GLU A 325 -4.23 5.59 -34.25
C GLU A 325 -4.03 4.08 -34.47
N GLY A 326 -3.82 3.69 -35.72
CA GLY A 326 -3.48 2.32 -36.07
C GLY A 326 -2.12 1.96 -35.48
N ASP A 327 -2.13 1.28 -34.34
CA ASP A 327 -0.93 0.69 -33.78
C ASP A 327 -0.48 -0.50 -34.62
N GLU A 328 0.82 -0.56 -34.88
CA GLU A 328 1.51 -1.72 -35.41
C GLU A 328 1.14 -2.94 -34.54
N GLU A 329 0.38 -3.89 -35.10
CA GLU A 329 0.00 -5.08 -34.37
C GLU A 329 1.26 -5.89 -34.07
N ILE A 330 1.49 -6.17 -32.78
CA ILE A 330 2.57 -7.04 -32.33
C ILE A 330 1.99 -8.32 -31.75
N GLN A 331 2.75 -9.41 -31.83
CA GLN A 331 2.41 -10.60 -31.06
C GLN A 331 2.74 -10.35 -29.58
N CYS A 332 1.72 -10.28 -28.73
CA CYS A 332 1.89 -10.06 -27.30
C CYS A 332 2.58 -11.26 -26.63
N LEU A 333 3.69 -11.01 -25.92
CA LEU A 333 4.45 -12.06 -25.22
C LEU A 333 3.68 -12.78 -24.11
N ILE A 334 2.64 -12.15 -23.55
CA ILE A 334 1.83 -12.73 -22.47
C ILE A 334 0.72 -13.62 -23.05
N THR A 335 0.01 -13.13 -24.06
CA THR A 335 -1.20 -13.80 -24.57
C THR A 335 -0.97 -14.61 -25.84
N GLY A 336 0.14 -14.38 -26.54
CA GLY A 336 0.45 -14.96 -27.85
C GLY A 336 -0.39 -14.40 -29.01
N ARG A 337 -1.29 -13.45 -28.75
CA ARG A 337 -2.21 -12.86 -29.74
C ARG A 337 -1.64 -11.58 -30.34
N TRP A 338 -1.97 -11.32 -31.60
CA TRP A 338 -1.70 -10.04 -32.27
C TRP A 338 -2.61 -8.95 -31.72
N ALA A 339 -2.03 -7.82 -31.31
CA ALA A 339 -2.75 -6.68 -30.74
C ALA A 339 -1.84 -5.43 -30.69
N ALA A 340 -2.45 -4.27 -30.42
CA ALA A 340 -1.77 -2.99 -30.21
C ALA A 340 -0.70 -3.06 -29.09
N LEU A 341 0.49 -2.52 -29.37
CA LEU A 341 1.65 -2.52 -28.47
C LEU A 341 1.46 -1.53 -27.31
N ALA A 342 1.65 -2.00 -26.07
CA ALA A 342 1.82 -1.12 -24.92
C ALA A 342 3.18 -0.41 -24.98
N ARG A 343 3.25 0.80 -25.54
CA ARG A 343 4.50 1.59 -25.58
C ARG A 343 5.08 1.81 -24.17
N THR A 344 4.22 2.08 -23.19
CA THR A 344 4.58 2.14 -21.77
C THR A 344 3.60 1.33 -20.93
N HIS A 345 4.13 0.65 -19.91
CA HIS A 345 3.31 -0.18 -19.04
C HIS A 345 2.74 0.67 -17.89
N PRO A 346 1.46 0.51 -17.53
CA PRO A 346 0.85 1.26 -16.44
C PRO A 346 1.58 1.06 -15.11
N ALA A 347 1.50 2.06 -14.24
CA ALA A 347 2.20 2.05 -12.96
C ALA A 347 1.47 1.19 -11.92
N ILE A 348 2.23 0.37 -11.19
CA ILE A 348 1.74 -0.39 -10.04
C ILE A 348 2.02 0.40 -8.76
N LYS A 349 0.97 0.65 -7.98
CA LYS A 349 0.96 1.47 -6.76
C LYS A 349 0.81 0.57 -5.53
N GLY A 350 1.28 1.05 -4.38
CA GLY A 350 1.10 0.34 -3.10
C GLY A 350 2.20 -0.66 -2.75
N VAL A 351 3.29 -0.74 -3.54
CA VAL A 351 4.50 -1.49 -3.15
C VAL A 351 5.26 -0.70 -2.08
N ARG A 352 5.60 -1.34 -0.96
CA ARG A 352 6.27 -0.68 0.17
C ARG A 352 7.69 -0.25 -0.22
N GLY A 353 8.02 0.99 0.07
CA GLY A 353 9.29 1.62 -0.35
C GLY A 353 9.35 1.99 -1.84
N GLY A 354 8.27 1.80 -2.59
CA GLY A 354 8.14 2.26 -3.98
C GLY A 354 7.68 3.71 -4.10
N GLN A 355 7.67 4.24 -5.33
CA GLN A 355 7.20 5.60 -5.62
C GLN A 355 5.70 5.74 -5.35
N PRO A 356 5.22 6.84 -4.73
CA PRO A 356 3.78 7.07 -4.50
C PRO A 356 2.95 7.14 -5.79
N SER A 357 3.55 7.62 -6.88
CA SER A 357 2.95 7.64 -8.23
C SER A 357 2.85 6.24 -8.87
N GLY A 358 3.51 5.24 -8.28
CA GLY A 358 3.61 3.88 -8.77
C GLY A 358 4.88 3.62 -9.59
N THR A 359 5.16 2.35 -9.87
CA THR A 359 6.33 1.92 -10.62
C THR A 359 5.94 0.76 -11.54
N SER A 360 6.45 0.73 -12.77
CA SER A 360 6.13 -0.31 -13.74
C SER A 360 7.00 -1.56 -13.52
N ILE A 361 6.47 -2.76 -13.77
CA ILE A 361 7.26 -4.00 -13.81
C ILE A 361 8.20 -3.98 -15.02
N VAL A 362 7.69 -3.55 -16.17
CA VAL A 362 8.46 -3.36 -17.40
C VAL A 362 8.56 -1.87 -17.67
N SER A 363 9.78 -1.34 -17.77
CA SER A 363 10.03 0.02 -18.24
C SER A 363 11.31 0.01 -19.09
N PHE A 364 11.52 1.00 -19.94
CA PHE A 364 12.76 1.18 -20.70
C PHE A 364 12.99 2.69 -20.80
N ASN A 365 13.42 3.27 -19.68
CA ASN A 365 13.46 4.71 -19.44
C ASN A 365 14.81 5.38 -19.75
N GLN A 366 15.79 4.62 -20.26
CA GLN A 366 17.09 5.12 -20.72
C GLN A 366 17.48 4.35 -21.98
N ASP A 367 18.20 5.01 -22.89
CA ASP A 367 18.63 4.42 -24.17
C ASP A 367 19.51 3.18 -23.96
N ALA A 368 20.30 3.14 -22.88
CA ALA A 368 21.11 1.98 -22.51
C ALA A 368 20.29 0.70 -22.24
N PHE A 369 18.98 0.82 -22.02
CA PHE A 369 18.08 -0.33 -21.82
C PHE A 369 17.44 -0.82 -23.13
N CYS A 370 17.54 -0.04 -24.21
CA CYS A 370 17.02 -0.39 -25.52
C CYS A 370 17.99 -1.33 -26.26
N SER A 371 17.46 -2.26 -27.04
CA SER A 371 18.25 -3.27 -27.77
C SER A 371 17.67 -3.53 -29.17
N LEU A 372 18.50 -3.99 -30.11
CA LEU A 372 18.06 -4.41 -31.45
C LEU A 372 17.27 -3.32 -32.23
N GLY A 373 17.60 -2.03 -32.00
CA GLY A 373 16.89 -0.90 -32.60
C GLY A 373 15.48 -0.65 -32.04
N LYS A 374 15.03 -1.42 -31.04
CA LYS A 374 13.72 -1.29 -30.42
C LYS A 374 13.76 -0.29 -29.28
N THR A 375 12.72 0.53 -29.14
CA THR A 375 12.60 1.52 -28.08
C THR A 375 11.38 1.25 -27.20
N GLN A 376 11.45 1.64 -25.92
CA GLN A 376 10.35 1.51 -24.97
C GLN A 376 9.75 0.08 -24.93
N GLY A 377 8.42 -0.05 -24.88
CA GLY A 377 7.69 -1.31 -24.85
C GLY A 377 7.96 -2.25 -26.02
N ALA A 378 8.50 -1.77 -27.15
CA ALA A 378 8.89 -2.65 -28.25
C ALA A 378 10.01 -3.63 -27.86
N ASN A 379 10.82 -3.31 -26.84
CA ASN A 379 11.84 -4.22 -26.29
C ASN A 379 11.24 -5.43 -25.55
N SER A 380 9.99 -5.34 -25.10
CA SER A 380 9.26 -6.41 -24.44
C SER A 380 7.80 -6.35 -24.88
N PRO A 381 7.49 -6.77 -26.12
CA PRO A 381 6.20 -6.51 -26.74
C PRO A 381 5.05 -7.17 -25.96
N VAL A 382 4.24 -6.34 -25.31
CA VAL A 382 3.05 -6.75 -24.56
C VAL A 382 1.90 -5.88 -25.06
N SER A 383 0.71 -6.46 -25.21
CA SER A 383 -0.44 -5.68 -25.68
C SER A 383 -0.93 -4.70 -24.63
N GLU A 384 -1.53 -3.60 -25.06
CA GLU A 384 -2.16 -2.63 -24.14
C GLU A 384 -3.15 -3.30 -23.19
N VAL A 385 -3.95 -4.23 -23.71
CA VAL A 385 -4.95 -4.99 -22.93
C VAL A 385 -4.26 -5.84 -21.86
N ALA A 386 -3.20 -6.58 -22.21
CA ALA A 386 -2.49 -7.40 -21.23
C ALA A 386 -1.79 -6.53 -20.18
N ALA A 387 -1.16 -5.43 -20.60
CA ALA A 387 -0.50 -4.46 -19.74
C ALA A 387 -1.47 -3.82 -18.73
N HIS A 388 -2.65 -3.45 -19.22
CA HIS A 388 -3.73 -2.94 -18.39
C HIS A 388 -4.24 -3.99 -17.41
N ASN A 389 -4.50 -5.22 -17.85
CA ASN A 389 -5.10 -6.27 -17.03
C ASN A 389 -4.22 -6.67 -15.85
N TYR A 390 -2.93 -7.00 -16.08
CA TYR A 390 -2.08 -7.41 -14.96
C TYR A 390 -1.83 -6.24 -14.00
N THR A 391 -1.76 -5.00 -14.50
CA THR A 391 -1.55 -3.82 -13.65
C THR A 391 -2.78 -3.54 -12.79
N SER A 392 -3.97 -3.61 -13.39
CA SER A 392 -5.25 -3.46 -12.69
C SER A 392 -5.45 -4.54 -11.63
N ALA A 393 -5.09 -5.79 -11.92
CA ALA A 393 -5.14 -6.89 -10.96
C ALA A 393 -4.20 -6.66 -9.76
N LEU A 394 -2.93 -6.32 -10.01
CA LEU A 394 -1.96 -6.05 -8.95
C LEU A 394 -2.36 -4.83 -8.11
N ASN A 395 -2.81 -3.75 -8.74
CA ASN A 395 -3.29 -2.56 -8.02
C ASN A 395 -4.52 -2.86 -7.16
N ALA A 396 -5.41 -3.76 -7.61
CA ALA A 396 -6.55 -4.21 -6.81
C ALA A 396 -6.09 -4.97 -5.56
N ILE A 397 -5.23 -5.97 -5.73
CA ILE A 397 -4.69 -6.78 -4.63
C ILE A 397 -3.91 -5.91 -3.64
N LEU A 398 -3.04 -5.00 -4.11
CA LEU A 398 -2.22 -4.12 -3.27
C LEU A 398 -3.02 -3.04 -2.52
N ALA A 399 -4.23 -2.72 -2.99
CA ALA A 399 -5.13 -1.77 -2.33
C ALA A 399 -5.90 -2.39 -1.15
N GLU A 400 -5.97 -3.72 -1.06
CA GLU A 400 -6.72 -4.42 -0.01
C GLU A 400 -6.13 -4.18 1.38
N ARG A 401 -7.03 -4.08 2.37
CA ARG A 401 -6.73 -3.88 3.79
C ARG A 401 -7.60 -4.83 4.61
N GLY A 402 -7.19 -5.13 5.84
CA GLY A 402 -7.93 -6.01 6.74
C GLY A 402 -7.31 -7.41 6.91
N PRO A 403 -7.97 -8.31 7.66
CA PRO A 403 -7.45 -9.63 8.00
C PRO A 403 -7.36 -10.57 6.79
N SER A 404 -8.37 -10.62 5.92
CA SER A 404 -8.41 -11.48 4.72
C SER A 404 -7.75 -10.86 3.48
N ARG A 405 -6.81 -9.92 3.68
CA ARG A 405 -6.13 -9.24 2.56
C ARG A 405 -5.22 -10.20 1.80
N ARG A 406 -5.06 -9.98 0.50
CA ARG A 406 -4.20 -10.77 -0.38
C ARG A 406 -2.78 -10.22 -0.53
N ASN A 407 -2.39 -9.33 0.37
CA ASN A 407 -1.08 -8.69 0.38
C ASN A 407 -0.53 -8.54 1.80
N LEU A 408 0.78 -8.63 1.94
CA LEU A 408 1.48 -8.36 3.19
C LEU A 408 2.95 -8.03 2.94
N VAL A 409 3.64 -7.54 3.96
CA VAL A 409 5.09 -7.26 3.88
C VAL A 409 5.85 -8.26 4.74
N ILE A 410 6.89 -8.87 4.16
CA ILE A 410 7.83 -9.74 4.87
C ILE A 410 9.25 -9.23 4.61
N GLY A 411 9.97 -8.82 5.66
CA GLY A 411 11.36 -8.37 5.55
C GLY A 411 11.59 -7.24 4.55
N GLY A 412 10.63 -6.33 4.42
CA GLY A 412 10.68 -5.21 3.46
C GLY A 412 10.17 -5.53 2.06
N THR A 413 9.91 -6.80 1.73
CA THR A 413 9.36 -7.23 0.43
C THR A 413 7.83 -7.29 0.49
N THR A 414 7.16 -6.62 -0.45
CA THR A 414 5.70 -6.67 -0.61
C THR A 414 5.33 -7.98 -1.28
N THR A 415 4.62 -8.85 -0.56
CA THR A 415 4.19 -10.17 -1.03
C THR A 415 2.70 -10.12 -1.34
N VAL A 416 2.30 -10.55 -2.53
CA VAL A 416 0.91 -10.72 -2.95
C VAL A 416 0.64 -12.17 -3.31
N PHE A 417 -0.59 -12.64 -3.13
CA PHE A 417 -0.95 -14.03 -3.42
C PHE A 417 -2.40 -14.15 -3.88
N TRP A 418 -2.68 -15.15 -4.71
CA TRP A 418 -4.04 -15.44 -5.19
C TRP A 418 -4.19 -16.88 -5.65
N ALA A 419 -5.42 -17.39 -5.57
CA ALA A 419 -5.80 -18.71 -6.06
C ALA A 419 -6.50 -18.61 -7.42
N GLN A 420 -6.29 -19.61 -8.26
CA GLN A 420 -6.99 -19.78 -9.54
C GLN A 420 -7.85 -21.03 -9.44
N ALA A 421 -9.13 -20.81 -9.13
CA ALA A 421 -10.16 -21.83 -9.02
C ALA A 421 -11.19 -21.70 -10.16
N PRO A 422 -11.99 -22.75 -10.44
CA PRO A 422 -13.03 -22.71 -11.47
C PRO A 422 -14.20 -21.77 -11.12
N ASP A 423 -14.44 -21.52 -9.84
CA ASP A 423 -15.52 -20.65 -9.34
C ASP A 423 -15.00 -19.66 -8.28
N ALA A 424 -15.79 -18.61 -8.06
CA ALA A 424 -15.43 -17.54 -7.13
C ALA A 424 -15.37 -18.00 -5.65
N PRO A 425 -16.32 -18.79 -5.11
CA PRO A 425 -16.26 -19.27 -3.73
C PRO A 425 -15.00 -20.09 -3.41
N ALA A 426 -14.55 -20.96 -4.31
CA ALA A 426 -13.32 -21.71 -4.15
C ALA A 426 -12.09 -20.80 -4.25
N ALA A 427 -12.08 -19.81 -5.16
CA ALA A 427 -10.98 -18.85 -5.25
C ALA A 427 -10.86 -18.00 -3.97
N GLU A 428 -11.99 -17.55 -3.42
CA GLU A 428 -12.06 -16.79 -2.16
C GLU A 428 -11.57 -17.63 -0.97
N GLU A 429 -11.94 -18.91 -0.91
CA GLU A 429 -11.43 -19.82 0.12
C GLU A 429 -9.91 -20.02 -0.01
N GLY A 430 -9.41 -20.16 -1.24
CA GLY A 430 -7.98 -20.23 -1.53
C GLY A 430 -7.22 -18.98 -1.10
N ASP A 431 -7.74 -17.80 -1.44
CA ASP A 431 -7.18 -16.51 -1.03
C ASP A 431 -7.16 -16.36 0.51
N TRP A 432 -8.25 -16.75 1.16
CA TRP A 432 -8.37 -16.74 2.62
C TRP A 432 -7.36 -17.68 3.29
N ILE A 433 -7.24 -18.93 2.84
CA ILE A 433 -6.34 -19.90 3.47
C ILE A 433 -4.88 -19.48 3.33
N MET A 434 -4.50 -18.90 2.19
CA MET A 434 -3.16 -18.34 2.00
C MET A 434 -2.90 -17.15 2.92
N SER A 435 -3.88 -16.25 3.08
CA SER A 435 -3.78 -15.10 3.98
C SER A 435 -3.55 -15.55 5.42
N MET A 436 -4.38 -16.47 5.90
CA MET A 436 -4.30 -17.00 7.26
C MET A 436 -3.09 -17.91 7.49
N ALA A 437 -2.56 -18.58 6.47
CA ALA A 437 -1.33 -19.35 6.62
C ALA A 437 -0.09 -18.43 6.74
N MET A 438 -0.07 -17.32 5.99
CA MET A 438 1.04 -16.36 5.99
C MET A 438 1.06 -15.43 7.21
N ASP A 439 -0.12 -15.07 7.71
CA ASP A 439 -0.32 -14.21 8.88
C ASP A 439 -1.35 -14.83 9.83
N PRO A 440 -0.98 -15.90 10.58
CA PRO A 440 -1.93 -16.68 11.34
C PRO A 440 -2.70 -15.90 12.40
N PRO A 441 -4.00 -16.19 12.56
CA PRO A 441 -4.82 -15.54 13.57
C PRO A 441 -4.36 -15.95 14.97
N LYS A 442 -4.56 -15.02 15.91
CA LYS A 442 -4.31 -15.27 17.34
C LYS A 442 -5.49 -15.97 18.02
N ASP A 443 -6.68 -15.82 17.46
CA ASP A 443 -7.88 -16.47 17.95
C ASP A 443 -7.75 -17.99 17.80
N ALA A 444 -8.03 -18.72 18.89
CA ALA A 444 -7.82 -20.15 18.94
C ALA A 444 -8.78 -20.92 18.02
N ASP A 445 -10.02 -20.47 17.90
CA ASP A 445 -11.03 -21.12 17.06
C ASP A 445 -10.73 -20.90 15.59
N GLU A 446 -10.36 -19.68 15.20
CA GLU A 446 -9.93 -19.36 13.84
C GLU A 446 -8.64 -20.10 13.45
N ALA A 447 -7.65 -20.15 14.34
CA ALA A 447 -6.43 -20.91 14.11
C ALA A 447 -6.68 -22.43 13.98
N SER A 448 -7.65 -22.96 14.73
CA SER A 448 -8.07 -24.36 14.63
C SER A 448 -8.73 -24.65 13.29
N LYS A 449 -9.62 -23.77 12.81
CA LYS A 449 -10.25 -23.86 11.48
C LYS A 449 -9.21 -23.84 10.36
N VAL A 450 -8.27 -22.91 10.40
CA VAL A 450 -7.19 -22.84 9.40
C VAL A 450 -6.38 -24.14 9.38
N ARG A 451 -6.02 -24.67 10.56
CA ARG A 451 -5.27 -25.93 10.66
C ARG A 451 -6.07 -27.13 10.14
N SER A 452 -7.37 -27.22 10.43
CA SER A 452 -8.20 -28.32 9.96
C SER A 452 -8.33 -28.31 8.44
N THR A 453 -8.55 -27.13 7.84
CA THR A 453 -8.57 -26.96 6.37
C THR A 453 -7.24 -27.37 5.74
N LEU A 454 -6.12 -26.84 6.23
CA LEU A 454 -4.79 -27.20 5.72
C LEU A 454 -4.55 -28.71 5.83
N SER A 455 -4.95 -29.33 6.95
CA SER A 455 -4.75 -30.78 7.17
C SER A 455 -5.56 -31.65 6.22
N ARG A 456 -6.73 -31.17 5.77
CA ARG A 456 -7.53 -31.86 4.76
C ARG A 456 -6.91 -31.73 3.37
N LEU A 457 -6.54 -30.51 2.98
CA LEU A 457 -5.93 -30.21 1.68
C LEU A 457 -4.60 -30.96 1.52
N ALA A 458 -3.75 -30.99 2.55
CA ALA A 458 -2.49 -31.73 2.56
C ALA A 458 -2.69 -33.26 2.40
N ARG A 459 -3.87 -33.80 2.76
CA ARG A 459 -4.22 -35.21 2.55
C ARG A 459 -4.89 -35.48 1.20
N GLY A 460 -4.90 -34.51 0.30
CA GLY A 460 -5.56 -34.60 -1.00
C GLY A 460 -7.08 -34.66 -0.91
N LYS A 461 -7.68 -34.10 0.15
CA LYS A 461 -9.15 -34.05 0.31
C LYS A 461 -9.65 -32.62 0.13
N PRO A 462 -10.76 -32.40 -0.60
CA PRO A 462 -11.39 -31.09 -0.70
C PRO A 462 -11.78 -30.51 0.67
N SER A 463 -11.81 -29.18 0.72
CA SER A 463 -12.26 -28.46 1.90
C SER A 463 -13.72 -28.71 2.23
N GLU A 464 -14.08 -28.59 3.51
CA GLU A 464 -15.46 -28.68 4.00
C GLU A 464 -16.25 -27.37 3.88
N PHE A 465 -15.59 -26.25 3.60
CA PHE A 465 -16.24 -24.94 3.55
C PHE A 465 -16.84 -24.66 2.16
N ASN A 466 -16.01 -24.38 1.14
CA ASN A 466 -16.46 -24.12 -0.23
C ASN A 466 -15.96 -25.19 -1.22
N GLY A 467 -15.53 -26.35 -0.73
CA GLY A 467 -15.10 -27.45 -1.60
C GLY A 467 -13.78 -27.19 -2.34
N LEU A 468 -12.93 -26.29 -1.82
CA LEU A 468 -11.62 -26.00 -2.42
C LEU A 468 -10.84 -27.29 -2.72
N ASP A 469 -10.52 -27.48 -4.00
CA ASP A 469 -9.82 -28.66 -4.51
C ASP A 469 -8.31 -28.55 -4.21
N PRO A 470 -7.65 -29.59 -3.67
CA PRO A 470 -6.20 -29.62 -3.45
C PRO A 470 -5.35 -29.27 -4.69
N ASP A 471 -5.85 -29.56 -5.89
CA ASP A 471 -5.16 -29.29 -7.17
C ASP A 471 -5.35 -27.83 -7.64
N THR A 472 -6.12 -27.02 -6.91
CA THR A 472 -6.30 -25.59 -7.19
C THR A 472 -4.97 -24.88 -7.20
N LYS A 473 -4.69 -24.15 -8.29
CA LYS A 473 -3.44 -23.41 -8.45
C LYS A 473 -3.40 -22.22 -7.51
N VAL A 474 -2.27 -22.02 -6.88
CA VAL A 474 -1.98 -20.87 -6.02
C VAL A 474 -0.71 -20.19 -6.48
N PHE A 475 -0.68 -18.88 -6.29
CA PHE A 475 0.40 -18.04 -6.74
C PHE A 475 0.85 -17.12 -5.62
N VAL A 476 2.16 -17.00 -5.43
CA VAL A 476 2.77 -16.04 -4.49
C VAL A 476 3.84 -15.25 -5.22
N LEU A 477 3.74 -13.92 -5.19
CA LEU A 477 4.62 -12.99 -5.88
C LEU A 477 5.23 -12.00 -4.89
N GLY A 478 6.57 -11.94 -4.88
CA GLY A 478 7.34 -10.98 -4.10
C GLY A 478 7.77 -9.79 -4.95
N LEU A 479 7.37 -8.59 -4.54
CA LEU A 479 7.70 -7.31 -5.17
C LEU A 479 8.60 -6.48 -4.26
N GLY A 480 9.75 -6.07 -4.78
CA GLY A 480 10.65 -5.12 -4.13
C GLY A 480 10.77 -3.82 -4.94
N PRO A 481 10.94 -2.67 -4.28
CA PRO A 481 11.22 -1.43 -4.99
C PRO A 481 12.61 -1.48 -5.63
N ASN A 482 12.73 -0.94 -6.84
CA ASN A 482 13.99 -0.57 -7.47
C ASN A 482 13.76 0.76 -8.22
N ALA A 483 14.78 1.62 -8.28
CA ALA A 483 14.67 3.06 -8.56
C ALA A 483 13.73 3.44 -9.74
N SER A 484 13.69 2.64 -10.80
CA SER A 484 12.84 2.87 -11.98
C SER A 484 11.90 1.71 -12.36
N ARG A 485 11.97 0.56 -11.66
CA ARG A 485 11.21 -0.66 -11.98
C ARG A 485 10.87 -1.45 -10.71
N LEU A 486 9.80 -2.20 -10.73
CA LEU A 486 9.59 -3.20 -9.68
C LEU A 486 10.49 -4.41 -9.91
N SER A 487 11.16 -4.86 -8.86
CA SER A 487 11.95 -6.09 -8.87
C SER A 487 11.08 -7.25 -8.42
N ILE A 488 11.00 -8.30 -9.23
CA ILE A 488 10.39 -9.58 -8.85
C ILE A 488 11.42 -10.32 -7.98
N ARG A 489 11.17 -10.36 -6.68
CA ARG A 489 12.06 -10.98 -5.68
C ARG A 489 11.94 -12.49 -5.69
N PHE A 490 10.73 -12.99 -5.84
CA PHE A 490 10.43 -14.42 -5.99
C PHE A 490 9.06 -14.59 -6.64
N TRP A 491 8.86 -15.76 -7.24
CA TRP A 491 7.61 -16.19 -7.86
C TRP A 491 7.40 -17.67 -7.54
N TYR A 492 6.26 -18.00 -6.94
CA TYR A 492 5.88 -19.36 -6.60
C TYR A 492 4.55 -19.71 -7.28
N PRO A 493 4.58 -20.53 -8.34
CA PRO A 493 3.42 -21.23 -8.85
C PRO A 493 3.33 -22.62 -8.20
N GLY A 494 2.24 -22.91 -7.50
CA GLY A 494 2.04 -24.21 -6.84
C GLY A 494 0.58 -24.63 -6.79
N GLN A 495 0.31 -25.72 -6.09
CA GLN A 495 -1.05 -26.19 -5.79
C GLN A 495 -1.36 -25.98 -4.30
N VAL A 496 -2.64 -25.79 -3.96
CA VAL A 496 -3.02 -25.49 -2.58
C VAL A 496 -2.77 -26.68 -1.64
N GLY A 497 -2.88 -27.92 -2.13
CA GLY A 497 -2.55 -29.13 -1.36
C GLY A 497 -1.07 -29.18 -0.96
N GLU A 498 -0.17 -28.93 -1.91
CA GLU A 498 1.29 -28.84 -1.67
C GLU A 498 1.62 -27.69 -0.72
N PHE A 499 1.03 -26.51 -0.97
CA PHE A 499 1.17 -25.35 -0.08
C PHE A 499 0.75 -25.71 1.35
N ALA A 500 -0.37 -26.41 1.52
CA ALA A 500 -0.88 -26.79 2.83
C ALA A 500 0.04 -27.78 3.56
N ASP A 501 0.55 -28.79 2.87
CA ASP A 501 1.50 -29.75 3.44
C ASP A 501 2.79 -29.06 3.89
N ASN A 502 3.33 -28.18 3.05
CA ASN A 502 4.54 -27.43 3.33
C ASN A 502 4.40 -26.49 4.54
N ILE A 503 3.26 -25.80 4.69
CA ILE A 503 2.97 -24.95 5.86
C ILE A 503 2.83 -25.79 7.13
N LEU A 504 2.13 -26.93 7.08
CA LEU A 504 1.96 -27.82 8.23
C LEU A 504 3.30 -28.42 8.67
N LYS A 505 4.12 -28.86 7.72
CA LYS A 505 5.48 -29.33 7.97
C LYS A 505 6.30 -28.25 8.68
N PHE A 506 6.30 -27.02 8.17
CA PHE A 506 6.98 -25.89 8.81
C PHE A 506 6.51 -25.65 10.25
N TRP A 507 5.19 -25.67 10.50
CA TRP A 507 4.64 -25.51 11.85
C TRP A 507 5.04 -26.62 12.81
N ASN A 508 5.11 -27.87 12.33
CA ASN A 508 5.54 -29.01 13.13
C ASN A 508 7.05 -28.97 13.41
N ASP A 509 7.85 -28.59 12.42
CA ASP A 509 9.32 -28.51 12.53
C ASP A 509 9.74 -27.47 13.58
N ILE A 510 9.02 -26.36 13.68
CA ILE A 510 9.31 -25.25 14.60
C ILE A 510 8.51 -25.30 15.91
N ALA A 511 7.84 -26.42 16.19
CA ALA A 511 7.17 -26.64 17.47
C ALA A 511 8.17 -26.85 18.62
N LEU A 512 7.78 -26.46 19.82
CA LEU A 512 8.52 -26.65 21.07
C LEU A 512 7.55 -26.82 22.25
N ASP A 513 7.98 -27.47 23.33
CA ASP A 513 7.22 -27.65 24.57
C ASP A 513 7.99 -27.03 25.77
N PRO A 514 7.38 -26.11 26.55
CA PRO A 514 6.04 -25.53 26.39
C PRO A 514 5.92 -24.72 25.09
N ASP A 515 4.69 -24.53 24.60
CA ASP A 515 4.46 -23.73 23.39
C ASP A 515 5.01 -22.31 23.59
N VAL A 516 5.77 -21.84 22.60
CA VAL A 516 6.52 -20.58 22.63
C VAL A 516 5.96 -19.55 21.67
N TRP A 517 5.00 -19.96 20.85
CA TRP A 517 4.38 -19.12 19.83
C TRP A 517 3.05 -18.57 20.34
N ASP A 518 2.77 -17.31 19.99
CA ASP A 518 1.50 -16.65 20.28
C ASP A 518 0.53 -17.02 19.15
N GLY A 519 0.02 -18.25 19.18
CA GLY A 519 -0.68 -18.89 18.05
C GLY A 519 0.28 -19.64 17.12
N ARG A 520 -0.03 -19.70 15.82
CA ARG A 520 0.84 -20.38 14.83
C ARG A 520 2.01 -19.47 14.42
N PRO A 521 3.22 -20.05 14.20
CA PRO A 521 4.40 -19.27 13.86
C PRO A 521 4.26 -18.64 12.47
N SER A 522 4.34 -17.30 12.42
CA SER A 522 4.45 -16.57 11.15
C SER A 522 5.90 -16.41 10.73
N ILE A 523 6.13 -16.24 9.42
CA ILE A 523 7.48 -15.98 8.89
C ILE A 523 8.07 -14.69 9.46
N ARG A 524 7.23 -13.66 9.71
CA ARG A 524 7.68 -12.42 10.36
C ARG A 524 8.16 -12.67 11.79
N ALA A 525 7.48 -13.54 12.54
CA ALA A 525 7.86 -13.89 13.90
C ALA A 525 9.20 -14.64 13.96
N VAL A 526 9.46 -15.51 12.98
CA VAL A 526 10.76 -16.17 12.79
C VAL A 526 11.84 -15.16 12.43
N LEU A 527 11.59 -14.33 11.43
CA LEU A 527 12.54 -13.32 10.95
C LEU A 527 12.92 -12.33 12.06
N ALA A 528 11.97 -11.93 12.90
CA ALA A 528 12.20 -11.06 14.04
C ALA A 528 13.23 -11.62 15.05
N GLN A 529 13.39 -12.95 15.17
CA GLN A 529 14.39 -13.55 16.08
C GLN A 529 15.84 -13.35 15.62
N THR A 530 16.06 -12.85 14.39
CA THR A 530 17.39 -12.55 13.84
C THR A 530 17.83 -11.10 14.11
N VAL A 531 16.93 -10.27 14.62
CA VAL A 531 17.14 -8.83 14.86
C VAL A 531 17.15 -8.57 16.37
N GLY A 532 18.01 -7.65 16.82
CA GLY A 532 17.98 -7.19 18.21
C GLY A 532 16.70 -6.38 18.53
N PRO A 533 16.31 -6.25 19.80
CA PRO A 533 15.21 -5.39 20.20
C PRO A 533 15.54 -3.91 19.93
N ASN A 534 14.53 -3.13 19.53
CA ASN A 534 14.60 -1.67 19.44
C ASN A 534 14.52 -1.05 20.86
N ALA A 535 14.55 0.28 20.95
CA ALA A 535 14.44 1.02 22.22
C ALA A 535 13.21 0.61 23.06
N ASP A 536 12.09 0.31 22.38
CA ASP A 536 10.83 -0.12 23.00
C ASP A 536 10.78 -1.62 23.35
N GLY A 537 11.89 -2.36 23.17
CA GLY A 537 11.97 -3.80 23.41
C GLY A 537 11.39 -4.69 22.30
N ALA A 538 10.72 -4.10 21.31
CA ALA A 538 10.14 -4.83 20.17
C ALA A 538 11.20 -5.24 19.13
N ARG A 539 11.02 -6.40 18.47
CA ARG A 539 11.87 -6.85 17.36
C ARG A 539 11.17 -6.60 16.02
N THR A 540 11.74 -5.75 15.18
CA THR A 540 11.16 -5.37 13.88
C THR A 540 11.75 -6.22 12.76
N SER A 541 10.91 -7.02 12.10
CA SER A 541 11.32 -7.98 11.06
C SER A 541 11.95 -7.31 9.83
N GLU A 542 11.62 -6.04 9.58
CA GLU A 542 12.13 -5.23 8.48
C GLU A 542 13.62 -4.87 8.63
N ASN A 543 14.17 -4.97 9.83
CA ASN A 543 15.59 -4.74 10.10
C ASN A 543 16.45 -6.00 9.92
N ALA A 544 15.84 -7.11 9.45
CA ALA A 544 16.58 -8.34 9.17
C ALA A 544 17.50 -8.20 7.95
N ARG A 545 18.46 -9.13 7.82
CA ARG A 545 19.41 -9.14 6.71
C ARG A 545 18.65 -9.19 5.37
N PRO A 546 19.00 -8.34 4.38
CA PRO A 546 18.38 -8.38 3.06
C PRO A 546 18.48 -9.77 2.44
N GLY A 547 17.42 -10.25 1.78
CA GLY A 547 17.39 -11.58 1.16
C GLY A 547 16.98 -12.72 2.10
N MET A 548 16.97 -12.51 3.42
CA MET A 548 16.66 -13.57 4.39
C MET A 548 15.16 -13.93 4.39
N ALA A 549 14.30 -12.93 4.28
CA ALA A 549 12.85 -13.15 4.21
C ALA A 549 12.48 -14.00 3.00
N GLU A 550 13.07 -13.71 1.85
CA GLU A 550 12.87 -14.43 0.60
C GLU A 550 13.38 -15.87 0.70
N GLN A 551 14.55 -16.10 1.30
CA GLN A 551 15.09 -17.45 1.52
C GLN A 551 14.19 -18.29 2.42
N ILE A 552 13.71 -17.72 3.54
CA ILE A 552 12.81 -18.43 4.47
C ILE A 552 11.48 -18.72 3.79
N LEU A 553 10.87 -17.73 3.15
CA LEU A 553 9.59 -17.89 2.48
C LEU A 553 9.67 -18.93 1.36
N ASN A 554 10.72 -18.88 0.53
CA ASN A 554 10.91 -19.87 -0.52
C ASN A 554 11.09 -21.28 0.05
N ALA A 555 11.88 -21.43 1.14
CA ALA A 555 12.05 -22.72 1.80
C ALA A 555 10.73 -23.26 2.35
N VAL A 556 9.93 -22.40 3.00
CA VAL A 556 8.60 -22.77 3.51
C VAL A 556 7.64 -23.10 2.38
N LEU A 557 7.59 -22.33 1.30
CA LEU A 557 6.66 -22.57 0.19
C LEU A 557 6.96 -23.83 -0.61
N THR A 558 8.24 -24.18 -0.76
CA THR A 558 8.71 -25.31 -1.59
C THR A 558 9.06 -26.55 -0.77
N GLY A 559 8.85 -26.53 0.55
CA GLY A 559 9.18 -27.63 1.46
C GLY A 559 10.68 -27.93 1.60
N GLN A 560 11.55 -27.04 1.09
CA GLN A 560 13.00 -27.11 1.20
C GLN A 560 13.47 -26.80 2.63
N LYS A 561 14.76 -27.06 2.89
CA LYS A 561 15.37 -26.79 4.20
C LYS A 561 15.44 -25.29 4.47
N LEU A 562 15.19 -24.92 5.71
CA LEU A 562 15.41 -23.56 6.20
C LEU A 562 16.90 -23.17 6.03
N PRO A 563 17.19 -21.92 5.68
CA PRO A 563 18.54 -21.51 5.34
C PRO A 563 19.46 -21.54 6.56
N ARG A 564 20.68 -22.08 6.42
CA ARG A 564 21.69 -22.10 7.51
C ARG A 564 22.07 -20.71 8.02
N THR A 565 21.91 -19.69 7.18
CA THR A 565 22.09 -18.28 7.56
C THR A 565 21.11 -17.83 8.64
N LEU A 566 19.92 -18.46 8.75
CA LEU A 566 18.97 -18.25 9.83
C LEU A 566 19.53 -18.77 11.16
N LEU A 567 20.10 -19.98 11.17
CA LEU A 567 20.72 -20.57 12.36
C LEU A 567 21.85 -19.67 12.89
N THR A 568 22.79 -19.30 12.03
CA THR A 568 23.93 -18.47 12.45
C THR A 568 23.48 -17.09 12.95
N SER A 569 22.49 -16.47 12.30
CA SER A 569 21.96 -15.17 12.75
C SER A 569 21.26 -15.25 14.11
N VAL A 570 20.49 -16.32 14.35
CA VAL A 570 19.86 -16.57 15.66
C VAL A 570 20.91 -16.82 16.74
N LEU A 571 21.93 -17.63 16.45
CA LEU A 571 23.02 -17.90 17.39
C LEU A 571 23.82 -16.64 17.74
N GLU A 572 24.13 -15.79 16.75
CA GLU A 572 24.75 -14.48 16.99
C GLU A 572 23.90 -13.62 17.93
N ARG A 573 22.56 -13.61 17.76
CA ARG A 573 21.65 -12.86 18.65
C ARG A 573 21.67 -13.43 20.06
N ILE A 574 21.56 -14.75 20.21
CA ILE A 574 21.64 -15.43 21.51
C ILE A 574 22.95 -15.08 22.23
N GLN A 575 24.08 -15.11 21.52
CA GLN A 575 25.38 -14.81 22.11
C GLN A 575 25.51 -13.33 22.52
N LYS A 576 25.02 -12.42 21.68
CA LYS A 576 25.06 -10.97 21.95
C LYS A 576 24.15 -10.59 23.13
N GLU A 577 22.94 -11.14 23.16
CA GLU A 577 21.91 -10.85 24.17
C GLU A 577 22.10 -11.68 25.45
N ARG A 578 22.86 -12.77 25.38
CA ARG A 578 23.11 -13.72 26.49
C ARG A 578 21.82 -14.32 27.04
N VAL A 579 20.76 -14.35 26.24
CA VAL A 579 19.45 -14.91 26.57
C VAL A 579 19.02 -15.81 25.42
N VAL A 580 18.51 -17.00 25.76
CA VAL A 580 17.85 -17.89 24.81
C VAL A 580 16.36 -17.75 25.01
N THR A 581 15.65 -17.24 24.00
CA THR A 581 14.18 -17.24 23.99
C THR A 581 13.66 -18.59 23.49
N GLY A 582 12.43 -18.93 23.85
CA GLY A 582 11.79 -20.16 23.36
C GLY A 582 11.68 -20.20 21.83
N LYS A 583 11.34 -19.07 21.22
CA LYS A 583 11.27 -18.91 19.75
C LYS A 583 12.63 -19.15 19.08
N GLN A 584 13.73 -18.67 19.67
CA GLN A 584 15.08 -18.93 19.15
C GLN A 584 15.48 -20.41 19.30
N ALA A 585 15.13 -21.06 20.41
CA ALA A 585 15.34 -22.50 20.60
C ALA A 585 14.55 -23.32 19.58
N ALA A 586 13.28 -22.96 19.34
CA ALA A 586 12.44 -23.59 18.33
C ALA A 586 13.03 -23.51 16.90
N ILE A 587 13.56 -22.34 16.51
CA ILE A 587 14.25 -22.16 15.23
C ILE A 587 15.50 -23.04 15.13
N CYS A 588 16.32 -23.08 16.19
CA CYS A 588 17.52 -23.92 16.21
C CYS A 588 17.14 -25.40 16.03
N ARG A 589 16.15 -25.88 16.79
CA ARG A 589 15.61 -27.24 16.68
C ARG A 589 15.17 -27.56 15.24
N ALA A 590 14.35 -26.71 14.64
CA ALA A 590 13.82 -26.91 13.30
C ALA A 590 14.94 -27.11 12.26
N ILE A 591 15.93 -26.21 12.24
CA ILE A 591 17.04 -26.27 11.28
C ILE A 591 17.92 -27.50 11.51
N ILE A 592 18.21 -27.83 12.77
CA ILE A 592 19.05 -28.99 13.11
C ILE A 592 18.37 -30.29 12.68
N ASN A 593 17.07 -30.44 12.91
CA ASN A 593 16.34 -31.67 12.57
C ASN A 593 16.18 -31.83 11.06
N GLN A 594 16.09 -30.74 10.29
CA GLN A 594 16.08 -30.80 8.83
C GLN A 594 17.44 -31.25 8.23
N ASP A 595 18.55 -31.04 8.94
CA ASP A 595 19.90 -31.42 8.50
C ASP A 595 20.39 -32.75 9.08
N SER A 596 19.85 -33.20 10.21
CA SER A 596 20.23 -34.45 10.87
C SER A 596 19.58 -35.67 10.20
N ARG A 597 20.34 -36.75 10.07
CA ARG A 597 19.81 -38.10 9.72
C ARG A 597 19.94 -39.11 10.86
N LYS A 598 20.46 -38.69 12.02
CA LYS A 598 20.94 -39.62 13.07
C LYS A 598 20.36 -39.37 14.46
N GLU A 599 20.03 -38.13 14.79
CA GLU A 599 19.50 -37.76 16.12
C GLU A 599 18.67 -36.48 16.00
N ASP A 600 17.41 -36.53 16.44
CA ASP A 600 16.49 -35.40 16.43
C ASP A 600 16.52 -34.68 17.78
N VAL A 601 16.58 -33.35 17.74
CA VAL A 601 16.37 -32.53 18.91
C VAL A 601 14.88 -32.61 19.29
N PRO A 602 14.56 -33.02 20.53
CA PRO A 602 13.19 -33.30 20.97
C PRO A 602 12.33 -32.02 21.01
N VAL A 603 11.01 -32.18 20.95
CA VAL A 603 10.06 -31.05 21.11
C VAL A 603 10.07 -30.52 22.54
N GLY A 604 10.09 -31.41 23.52
CA GLY A 604 10.17 -31.08 24.95
C GLY A 604 11.49 -31.55 25.56
N ILE A 605 11.62 -31.40 26.88
CA ILE A 605 12.83 -31.83 27.58
C ILE A 605 13.03 -33.35 27.49
N ASP A 606 14.11 -33.77 26.82
CA ASP A 606 14.60 -35.14 26.91
C ASP A 606 15.71 -35.24 27.96
N ILE A 607 15.44 -35.98 29.05
CA ILE A 607 16.44 -36.20 30.09
C ILE A 607 17.47 -37.27 29.72
N GLN A 608 17.17 -38.13 28.74
CA GLN A 608 17.99 -39.28 28.31
C GLN A 608 18.86 -38.99 27.09
N SER A 609 18.63 -37.88 26.36
CA SER A 609 19.40 -37.48 25.16
C SER A 609 20.89 -37.74 25.30
N GLU A 610 21.50 -38.50 24.40
CA GLU A 610 22.92 -38.86 24.43
C GLU A 610 23.82 -37.74 23.88
N ASN A 611 23.22 -36.73 23.24
CA ASN A 611 23.93 -35.62 22.65
C ASN A 611 24.68 -34.78 23.70
N SER A 612 26.01 -34.73 23.58
CA SER A 612 26.88 -34.01 24.51
C SER A 612 26.59 -32.50 24.56
N ALA A 613 26.27 -31.87 23.43
CA ALA A 613 26.01 -30.43 23.39
C ALA A 613 24.69 -30.08 24.10
N TYR A 614 23.64 -30.86 23.87
CA TYR A 614 22.35 -30.72 24.54
C TYR A 614 22.48 -30.94 26.06
N ARG A 615 23.19 -31.99 26.50
CA ARG A 615 23.49 -32.25 27.92
C ARG A 615 24.27 -31.10 28.56
N LEU A 616 25.28 -30.56 27.89
CA LEU A 616 26.06 -29.42 28.39
C LEU A 616 25.18 -28.16 28.53
N GLY A 617 24.25 -27.94 27.61
CA GLY A 617 23.23 -26.88 27.72
C GLY A 617 22.37 -27.04 28.98
N ARG A 618 21.86 -28.25 29.21
CA ARG A 618 21.11 -28.59 30.43
C ARG A 618 21.95 -28.38 31.69
N LEU A 619 23.19 -28.86 31.70
CA LEU A 619 24.11 -28.68 32.82
C LEU A 619 24.31 -27.20 33.14
N PHE A 620 24.52 -26.36 32.12
CA PHE A 620 24.68 -24.93 32.30
C PHE A 620 23.45 -24.28 32.97
N ALA A 621 22.23 -24.68 32.59
CA ALA A 621 21.00 -24.19 33.23
C ALA A 621 20.89 -24.60 34.70
N VAL A 622 21.33 -25.81 35.06
CA VAL A 622 21.35 -26.28 36.46
C VAL A 622 22.44 -25.57 37.28
N LEU A 623 23.59 -25.28 36.68
CA LEU A 623 24.66 -24.50 37.34
C LEU A 623 24.25 -23.04 37.58
N GLU A 624 23.62 -22.38 36.60
CA GLU A 624 23.01 -21.06 36.77
C GLU A 624 21.95 -21.06 37.89
N SER A 625 21.15 -22.13 37.91
CA SER A 625 20.13 -22.38 38.92
C SER A 625 20.70 -22.52 40.33
N ALA A 626 21.85 -23.18 40.48
CA ALA A 626 22.57 -23.30 41.74
C ALA A 626 23.15 -21.96 42.19
N GLN A 627 23.74 -21.18 41.28
CA GLN A 627 24.22 -19.84 41.60
C GLN A 627 23.10 -18.94 42.13
N ARG A 628 21.94 -18.89 41.44
CA ARG A 628 20.79 -18.09 41.89
C ARG A 628 20.21 -18.56 43.22
N GLY A 629 20.18 -19.88 43.47
CA GLY A 629 19.73 -20.43 44.75
C GLY A 629 20.66 -20.05 45.90
N ALA A 630 21.97 -19.99 45.64
CA ALA A 630 22.98 -19.61 46.62
C ALA A 630 22.97 -18.10 46.89
N MET A 631 22.87 -17.31 45.83
CA MET A 631 22.99 -15.85 45.83
C MET A 631 21.86 -15.24 44.98
N PRO A 632 20.68 -14.92 45.59
CA PRO A 632 19.56 -14.35 44.86
C PRO A 632 19.86 -12.98 44.26
N GLU A 633 20.60 -12.13 44.98
CA GLU A 633 20.98 -10.77 44.59
C GLU A 633 22.40 -10.71 43.99
N VAL A 634 22.66 -11.50 42.96
CA VAL A 634 23.96 -11.48 42.29
C VAL A 634 23.98 -10.41 41.19
N GLY A 635 24.94 -9.48 41.23
CA GLY A 635 25.03 -8.40 40.24
C GLY A 635 25.34 -8.85 38.80
N SER A 636 25.91 -10.05 38.62
CA SER A 636 26.14 -10.64 37.30
C SER A 636 26.11 -12.17 37.39
N THR A 637 25.21 -12.79 36.65
CA THR A 637 24.99 -14.24 36.68
C THR A 637 26.02 -15.00 35.84
N LEU A 638 26.12 -16.32 36.04
CA LEU A 638 26.92 -17.22 35.22
C LEU A 638 26.56 -17.08 33.74
N ARG A 639 25.27 -16.92 33.44
CA ARG A 639 24.78 -16.65 32.08
C ARG A 639 25.39 -15.36 31.53
N ASP A 640 25.39 -14.28 32.29
CA ASP A 640 25.89 -13.00 31.82
C ASP A 640 27.40 -13.01 31.57
N LYS A 641 28.17 -13.83 32.29
CA LYS A 641 29.64 -13.91 32.13
C LYS A 641 30.11 -14.96 31.15
N TYR A 642 29.48 -16.13 31.15
CA TYR A 642 30.04 -17.34 30.54
C TYR A 642 29.17 -17.97 29.46
N PHE A 643 27.93 -17.52 29.21
CA PHE A 643 27.04 -18.19 28.26
C PHE A 643 27.68 -18.33 26.87
N ALA A 644 28.16 -17.23 26.29
CA ALA A 644 28.78 -17.24 24.96
C ALA A 644 30.04 -18.11 24.88
N ALA A 645 30.84 -18.15 25.95
CA ALA A 645 32.04 -18.99 26.02
C ALA A 645 31.69 -20.48 26.23
N ALA A 646 30.67 -20.78 27.04
CA ALA A 646 30.21 -22.14 27.30
C ALA A 646 29.54 -22.75 26.06
N SER A 647 28.79 -21.95 25.30
CA SER A 647 28.13 -22.38 24.07
C SER A 647 29.05 -22.47 22.85
N THR A 648 30.32 -22.05 22.95
CA THR A 648 31.30 -22.13 21.85
C THR A 648 32.52 -22.96 22.19
N GLN A 649 33.02 -22.91 23.43
CA GLN A 649 34.25 -23.54 23.92
C GLN A 649 34.02 -24.21 25.31
N PRO A 650 33.29 -25.33 25.36
CA PRO A 650 32.86 -25.91 26.63
C PRO A 650 34.02 -26.50 27.44
N ALA A 651 35.00 -27.17 26.81
CA ALA A 651 36.14 -27.76 27.53
C ALA A 651 36.97 -26.75 28.33
N ARG A 652 37.02 -25.48 27.90
CA ARG A 652 37.71 -24.41 28.63
C ARG A 652 36.83 -23.80 29.71
N THR A 653 35.53 -23.66 29.44
CA THR A 653 34.62 -22.84 30.25
C THR A 653 34.00 -23.61 31.41
N PHE A 654 33.55 -24.85 31.21
CA PHE A 654 32.88 -25.64 32.25
C PHE A 654 33.75 -25.89 33.48
N PRO A 655 35.05 -26.25 33.35
CA PRO A 655 35.91 -26.42 34.52
C PRO A 655 36.04 -25.15 35.37
N MET A 656 35.96 -23.96 34.77
CA MET A 656 36.00 -22.70 35.52
C MET A 656 34.69 -22.46 36.29
N ILE A 657 33.54 -22.76 35.68
CA ILE A 657 32.22 -22.60 36.32
C ILE A 657 32.06 -23.58 37.48
N GLU A 658 32.45 -24.84 37.27
CA GLU A 658 32.24 -25.93 38.22
C GLU A 658 33.06 -25.78 39.52
N ARG A 659 34.19 -25.06 39.49
CA ARG A 659 34.98 -24.75 40.70
C ARG A 659 34.17 -24.10 41.82
N HIS A 660 33.13 -23.36 41.46
CA HIS A 660 32.28 -22.65 42.42
C HIS A 660 31.07 -23.47 42.90
N LEU A 661 30.80 -24.63 42.30
CA LEU A 661 29.60 -25.42 42.59
C LEU A 661 29.53 -25.85 44.07
N ALA A 662 30.63 -26.38 44.63
CA ALA A 662 30.67 -26.83 46.02
C ALA A 662 30.36 -25.67 46.99
N HIS A 663 30.84 -24.46 46.67
CA HIS A 663 30.53 -23.26 47.43
C HIS A 663 29.04 -22.89 47.34
N TYR A 664 28.46 -22.92 46.14
CA TYR A 664 27.02 -22.64 45.95
C TYR A 664 26.13 -23.61 46.73
N LEU A 665 26.40 -24.91 46.64
CA LEU A 665 25.63 -25.93 47.38
C LEU A 665 25.76 -25.76 48.89
N LYS A 666 26.96 -25.44 49.40
CA LYS A 666 27.17 -25.15 50.83
C LYS A 666 26.36 -23.93 51.28
N LEU A 667 26.32 -22.88 50.45
CA LEU A 667 25.57 -21.66 50.78
C LEU A 667 24.05 -21.89 50.76
N ILE A 668 23.53 -22.66 49.79
CA ILE A 668 22.12 -23.04 49.74
C ILE A 668 21.71 -23.82 51.00
N ARG A 669 22.52 -24.80 51.43
CA ARG A 669 22.29 -25.55 52.67
C ARG A 669 22.28 -24.64 53.89
N ARG A 670 23.24 -23.70 53.96
CA ARG A 670 23.32 -22.70 55.05
C ARG A 670 22.09 -21.78 55.08
N ASN A 671 21.51 -21.47 53.93
CA ASN A 671 20.31 -20.66 53.80
C ASN A 671 19.01 -21.45 54.07
N GLY A 672 19.10 -22.67 54.62
CA GLY A 672 17.95 -23.47 55.06
C GLY A 672 17.24 -24.26 53.96
N ASN A 673 17.79 -24.35 52.75
CA ASN A 673 17.16 -25.04 51.62
C ASN A 673 17.90 -26.32 51.21
N GLU A 674 18.07 -27.24 52.17
CA GLU A 674 18.82 -28.48 51.98
C GLU A 674 18.24 -29.36 50.87
N GLY A 675 16.91 -29.46 50.78
CA GLY A 675 16.23 -30.21 49.72
C GLY A 675 16.59 -29.72 48.31
N LEU A 676 16.67 -28.40 48.10
CA LEU A 676 17.09 -27.82 46.82
C LEU A 676 18.56 -28.14 46.51
N ALA A 677 19.45 -28.08 47.52
CA ALA A 677 20.86 -28.40 47.33
C ALA A 677 21.06 -29.88 46.93
N VAL A 678 20.38 -30.80 47.61
CA VAL A 678 20.42 -32.24 47.28
C VAL A 678 19.86 -32.50 45.88
N TRP A 679 18.74 -31.85 45.52
CA TRP A 679 18.14 -32.00 44.20
C TRP A 679 19.04 -31.48 43.08
N LEU A 680 19.64 -30.30 43.24
CA LEU A 680 20.56 -29.72 42.25
C LEU A 680 21.82 -30.59 42.07
N ASP A 681 22.40 -31.08 43.16
CA ASP A 681 23.58 -31.94 43.13
C ASP A 681 23.30 -33.27 42.42
N LYS A 682 22.12 -33.86 42.69
CA LYS A 682 21.63 -35.04 41.97
C LYS A 682 21.48 -34.77 40.47
N GLN A 683 20.81 -33.68 40.09
CA GLN A 683 20.62 -33.33 38.67
C GLN A 683 21.95 -33.10 37.93
N ILE A 684 22.91 -32.44 38.58
CA ILE A 684 24.25 -32.23 38.00
C ILE A 684 24.96 -33.56 37.80
N THR A 685 24.88 -34.44 38.80
CA THR A 685 25.47 -35.79 38.73
C THR A 685 24.84 -36.60 37.59
N ASP A 686 23.51 -36.65 37.52
CA ASP A 686 22.76 -37.40 36.50
C ASP A 686 23.12 -36.92 35.07
N ILE A 687 23.24 -35.60 34.87
CA ILE A 687 23.63 -35.05 33.57
C ILE A 687 25.07 -35.43 33.23
N LYS A 688 25.98 -35.33 34.21
CA LYS A 688 27.42 -35.61 34.03
C LYS A 688 27.73 -37.08 33.76
N VAL A 689 26.97 -38.02 34.34
CA VAL A 689 27.17 -39.47 34.11
C VAL A 689 27.06 -39.81 32.62
N GLY A 690 26.18 -39.13 31.88
CA GLY A 690 26.02 -39.33 30.44
C GLY A 690 26.90 -38.43 29.57
N LEU A 691 27.83 -37.65 30.14
CA LEU A 691 28.79 -36.87 29.35
C LEU A 691 30.05 -37.69 29.06
N SER A 692 30.59 -37.54 27.85
CA SER A 692 31.89 -38.11 27.51
C SER A 692 32.97 -37.58 28.47
N PRO A 693 33.95 -38.42 28.88
CA PRO A 693 35.07 -37.99 29.72
C PRO A 693 35.89 -36.84 29.13
N ARG A 694 35.85 -36.66 27.80
CA ARG A 694 36.50 -35.54 27.11
C ARG A 694 35.43 -34.59 26.57
N MET A 695 35.30 -33.43 27.22
CA MET A 695 34.44 -32.35 26.71
C MET A 695 34.94 -31.84 25.35
N PRO A 696 34.02 -31.46 24.43
CA PRO A 696 34.39 -30.87 23.14
C PRO A 696 35.21 -29.59 23.29
N ARG A 697 36.23 -29.40 22.44
CA ARG A 697 37.05 -28.17 22.45
C ARG A 697 36.28 -26.97 21.90
N SER A 698 35.47 -27.21 20.89
CA SER A 698 34.59 -26.23 20.26
C SER A 698 33.31 -26.88 19.76
N PHE A 699 32.24 -26.09 19.62
CA PHE A 699 30.99 -26.52 19.02
C PHE A 699 30.81 -25.95 17.61
N ALA A 700 30.42 -26.81 16.67
CA ALA A 700 29.87 -26.39 15.37
C ALA A 700 28.52 -25.67 15.59
N PRO A 701 28.06 -24.81 14.66
CA PRO A 701 26.81 -24.04 14.83
C PRO A 701 25.60 -24.90 15.25
N GLU A 702 25.47 -26.09 14.69
CA GLU A 702 24.40 -27.04 15.03
C GLU A 702 24.48 -27.46 16.51
N ASP A 703 25.67 -27.74 17.03
CA ASP A 703 25.89 -28.08 18.43
C ASP A 703 25.72 -26.88 19.37
N GLN A 704 26.05 -25.65 18.92
CA GLN A 704 25.71 -24.44 19.66
C GLN A 704 24.19 -24.25 19.75
N GLY A 705 23.47 -24.61 18.69
CA GLY A 705 22.01 -24.69 18.68
C GLY A 705 21.50 -25.76 19.64
N ARG A 706 22.01 -26.99 19.61
CA ARG A 706 21.65 -28.07 20.56
C ARG A 706 21.87 -27.66 22.01
N PHE A 707 23.00 -27.02 22.30
CA PHE A 707 23.30 -26.44 23.61
C PHE A 707 22.23 -25.42 24.02
N SER A 708 21.85 -24.52 23.12
CA SER A 708 20.85 -23.49 23.39
C SER A 708 19.46 -24.09 23.65
N VAL A 709 19.05 -25.11 22.89
CA VAL A 709 17.78 -25.82 23.11
C VAL A 709 17.78 -26.55 24.45
N GLY A 710 18.85 -27.31 24.76
CA GLY A 710 18.97 -28.02 26.03
C GLY A 710 18.95 -27.09 27.25
N TYR A 711 19.62 -25.93 27.13
CA TYR A 711 19.57 -24.87 28.15
C TYR A 711 18.14 -24.33 28.33
N TYR A 712 17.42 -24.05 27.23
CA TYR A 712 16.05 -23.56 27.30
C TYR A 712 15.10 -24.58 27.93
N HIS A 713 15.11 -25.84 27.46
CA HIS A 713 14.28 -26.92 28.00
C HIS A 713 14.48 -27.11 29.51
N GLN A 714 15.73 -27.19 29.97
CA GLN A 714 16.00 -27.37 31.40
C GLN A 714 15.51 -26.20 32.26
N LYS A 715 15.53 -24.98 31.69
CA LYS A 715 15.08 -23.77 32.37
C LYS A 715 13.56 -23.66 32.40
N SER A 716 12.87 -23.98 31.32
CA SER A 716 11.40 -23.90 31.22
C SER A 716 10.70 -24.90 32.14
N THR A 717 11.23 -26.13 32.28
CA THR A 717 10.67 -27.16 33.18
C THR A 717 10.66 -26.72 34.66
N ARG A 718 11.58 -25.84 35.06
CA ARG A 718 11.64 -25.34 36.44
C ARG A 718 10.59 -24.27 36.73
N ASN A 719 10.25 -23.46 35.71
CA ASN A 719 9.24 -22.42 35.83
C ASN A 719 7.82 -23.01 35.86
N SER A 720 7.54 -24.02 35.03
CA SER A 720 6.23 -24.70 35.02
C SER A 720 5.91 -25.44 36.31
N ARG A 721 6.91 -25.93 37.05
CA ARG A 721 6.71 -26.48 38.41
C ARG A 721 6.36 -25.39 39.44
N LYS A 722 6.98 -24.21 39.37
CA LYS A 722 6.64 -23.08 40.24
C LYS A 722 5.20 -22.58 40.04
N GLU A 723 4.73 -22.51 38.80
CA GLU A 723 3.35 -22.07 38.50
C GLU A 723 2.29 -23.05 39.01
N LYS A 724 2.56 -24.37 38.93
CA LYS A 724 1.68 -25.42 39.47
C LYS A 724 1.59 -25.40 41.01
N ASP A 725 2.69 -25.09 41.70
CA ASP A 725 2.70 -24.98 43.16
C ASP A 725 1.96 -23.72 43.67
N THR A 726 1.89 -22.65 42.87
CA THR A 726 1.09 -21.45 43.19
C THR A 726 -0.39 -21.58 42.89
N THR A 727 -0.79 -22.43 41.93
CA THR A 727 -2.22 -22.66 41.60
C THR A 727 -2.90 -23.69 42.52
N ASN A 728 -2.13 -24.57 43.17
CA ASN A 728 -2.65 -25.52 44.15
C ASN A 728 -2.75 -24.97 45.59
N ASN A 729 -2.27 -23.74 45.84
CA ASN A 729 -2.33 -23.07 47.15
C ASN A 729 -3.22 -21.81 47.13
N GLY A 730 -4.11 -21.69 46.12
CA GLY A 730 -5.07 -20.60 45.97
C GLY A 730 -6.48 -21.02 46.33
#